data_AF-A0A2D5GCD7-F1
#
_entry.id   AF-A0A2D5GCD7-F1
#
_cell.length_a   1.000
_cell.length_b   1.000
_cell.length_c   1.000
_cell.angle_alpha   90.00
_cell.angle_beta   90.00
_cell.angle_gamma   90.00
#
_symmetry.space_group_name_H-M   'P 1'
#
loop_
_entity.id
_entity.type
_entity.pdbx_description
1 polymer ?
#
loop_
_entity_poly.entity_id
_entity_poly.type
_entity_poly.pdbx_seq_one_letter_code
_entity_poly.pdbx_strand_id
1 'polypeptide(L)'
;MTPQHLAKHAKKKRLKHLMTIFGHRAKRLTCQARQKGKKIKPLGNTVLTLLCLSFTTPHIAQAVEFEEVFNTQGVPLLWINPRNGRITEANQAAADFYGYDLDTLQSMGIQQINTFDAKQVKEEMQRAREAGRNYFIFRHKLANDEIRTVEVYSRPYDKGGERLLLSIIHDITPGRNLDESMWHYQERLEELVAIKTKEAQVQNRMIINMLVIGLMLSFGAAAALATVMRKRRKAELESQRFKAIAENALYGNAISDLEGNVVYVNPFFAEVHGYSPEELAQQNFMRFHNETQQDSIIALYRAALEKGHVSPTEIWHSHKDGREFPMLMSISVMKDDNGKPAYFATAALDLTRQYNERKQTEQVLIEAKHKAEAASQAKSDFLANMSHEIRTPLNAVIGLSEFQLTSSKLPAEVYGHLQQIHHSGQLLLGIVNDLLDFSKIEAGKMDVISEPFNLDDVIKQLSTLFSLASSEKGLELILHLPSSMPHWYQGDFLRLTQVLTNLMANAIKFTERGLVELQIEAKEVTEQSAKLRFSLKDSGIGMTPEQQQNLFKAFTQADNSITRRHGGTGLGLTISQQLVVLMGGEGIHLNSQPGLGSCFYFDLELPRAVPKVNEHHRSPCLQTPCRALVVDDQPIAREILREILESWKFEVEEAADGVEALEQVKNAINQGQFYDVILMDWEMPQLDGLSAIQLIQAFIREKDMAHQLPMMLMVSAHERSEIDLDEIDDVQYLPKPIHRSNLYDALSELHQKYASPSSDGSERFCQQKVLVVEDNPINQQVVKAQLEQMNLQISLADNGRLGVEAVQAGDFDLVLMDIQMPEMDGYQATQEIRRFNQNLPIIALTAAALFEDRTKALEAGMNDHLGKPFTAKQLFDHLRPWLKTECGHWNASPMRDKPSFSGSNTEISATQKENSRALLKNQPRGNSVPGLTPKQSGGAALGQQAMPALEKKRTLLIVDDMIANVKVLANLLKDEYVIQVASKGQKALEIAQSDNPPDLILLDIMMPDIDGYEVCRQLKENPKTSRIPLIFVSALDEVSDEARGLKLGAVDYITKPYHPDIVKARVRSHMSLKIKTDLLEEMSHIDGLTKVANRRYFDTVLESELCELKGSQKPLGLIMLDIDHFKAFNDNYGHGKGDECLARVASVLKLQVNRPGDLFARYGGEEFIAVLPETDARGVQKVAEEMRQAVEKLQIGHEYSKVAEVVTISLGCISQPVADMSVKELLCKVDDALYQAKDQGRNQVVFLGE
;
A
#
# COMPACT_ATOMS: atom_id res chain seq x y z
N MET A 1 54.38 18.63 -44.16
CA MET A 1 53.78 17.57 -43.31
C MET A 1 52.27 17.79 -43.27
N THR A 2 51.46 16.78 -43.54
CA THR A 2 50.00 16.90 -43.66
C THR A 2 49.27 16.77 -42.30
N PRO A 3 48.05 17.33 -42.15
CA PRO A 3 47.34 17.39 -40.86
C PRO A 3 47.09 16.03 -40.17
N GLN A 4 46.99 14.95 -40.95
CA GLN A 4 46.75 13.60 -40.44
C GLN A 4 47.86 13.10 -39.47
N HIS A 5 49.11 13.55 -39.62
CA HIS A 5 50.20 13.12 -38.74
C HIS A 5 50.17 13.78 -37.35
N LEU A 6 49.72 15.04 -37.24
CA LEU A 6 49.55 15.74 -35.97
C LEU A 6 48.40 15.13 -35.15
N ALA A 7 47.27 14.80 -35.81
CA ALA A 7 46.12 14.16 -35.17
C ALA A 7 46.46 12.78 -34.57
N LYS A 8 47.23 11.95 -35.29
CA LYS A 8 47.70 10.64 -34.79
C LYS A 8 48.62 10.77 -33.57
N HIS A 9 49.50 11.77 -33.55
CA HIS A 9 50.45 11.95 -32.45
C HIS A 9 49.78 12.50 -31.18
N ALA A 10 48.76 13.36 -31.32
CA ALA A 10 47.96 13.86 -30.22
C ALA A 10 47.11 12.76 -29.55
N LYS A 11 46.39 11.93 -30.34
CA LYS A 11 45.60 10.81 -29.82
C LYS A 11 46.45 9.82 -29.00
N LYS A 12 47.64 9.45 -29.49
CA LYS A 12 48.52 8.49 -28.79
C LYS A 12 49.09 9.03 -27.47
N LYS A 13 49.21 10.35 -27.31
CA LYS A 13 49.69 11.00 -26.07
C LYS A 13 48.56 11.14 -25.03
N ARG A 14 47.32 11.45 -25.45
CA ARG A 14 46.13 11.50 -24.57
C ARG A 14 45.79 10.12 -23.98
N LEU A 15 45.78 9.06 -24.79
CA LEU A 15 45.41 7.71 -24.35
C LEU A 15 46.37 7.16 -23.27
N LYS A 16 47.68 7.39 -23.43
CA LYS A 16 48.70 6.95 -22.47
C LYS A 16 48.60 7.66 -21.11
N HIS A 17 48.08 8.90 -21.10
CA HIS A 17 47.82 9.65 -19.86
C HIS A 17 46.57 9.13 -19.13
N LEU A 18 45.49 8.86 -19.85
CA LEU A 18 44.25 8.27 -19.32
C LEU A 18 44.48 6.91 -18.63
N MET A 19 45.25 5.99 -19.23
CA MET A 19 45.56 4.69 -18.60
C MET A 19 46.39 4.84 -17.32
N THR A 20 47.23 5.87 -17.22
CA THR A 20 48.02 6.13 -16.00
C THR A 20 47.13 6.63 -14.86
N ILE A 21 46.11 7.44 -15.17
CA ILE A 21 45.13 7.95 -14.19
C ILE A 21 44.23 6.82 -13.67
N PHE A 22 43.71 5.96 -14.55
CA PHE A 22 42.89 4.80 -14.14
C PHE A 22 43.68 3.79 -13.29
N GLY A 23 44.94 3.50 -13.65
CA GLY A 23 45.80 2.59 -12.88
C GLY A 23 46.05 3.05 -11.43
N HIS A 24 46.17 4.36 -11.19
CA HIS A 24 46.32 4.91 -9.84
C HIS A 24 45.01 4.89 -9.02
N ARG A 25 43.84 5.07 -9.64
CA ARG A 25 42.54 5.02 -8.96
C ARG A 25 42.18 3.59 -8.52
N ALA A 26 42.42 2.61 -9.40
CA ALA A 26 42.21 1.18 -9.09
C ALA A 26 43.10 0.68 -7.94
N LYS A 27 44.37 1.10 -7.88
CA LYS A 27 45.29 0.77 -6.76
C LYS A 27 44.88 1.39 -5.42
N ARG A 28 44.26 2.58 -5.40
CA ARG A 28 43.75 3.16 -4.14
C ARG A 28 42.50 2.44 -3.61
N LEU A 29 41.55 2.12 -4.48
CA LEU A 29 40.31 1.43 -4.12
C LEU A 29 40.57 0.01 -3.57
N THR A 30 41.46 -0.75 -4.21
CA THR A 30 41.85 -2.09 -3.73
C THR A 30 42.65 -2.04 -2.42
N CYS A 31 43.44 -0.99 -2.19
CA CYS A 31 44.19 -0.83 -0.93
C CYS A 31 43.26 -0.44 0.25
N GLN A 32 42.30 0.47 0.05
CA GLN A 32 41.31 0.82 1.06
C GLN A 32 40.35 -0.33 1.39
N ALA A 33 39.94 -1.13 0.40
CA ALA A 33 39.08 -2.30 0.63
C ALA A 33 39.77 -3.37 1.51
N ARG A 34 41.08 -3.58 1.33
CA ARG A 34 41.85 -4.54 2.14
C ARG A 34 42.06 -4.11 3.61
N GLN A 35 41.98 -2.82 3.92
CA GLN A 35 42.16 -2.31 5.30
C GLN A 35 40.87 -2.33 6.14
N LYS A 36 39.67 -2.39 5.56
CA LYS A 36 38.39 -2.23 6.30
C LYS A 36 37.51 -3.48 6.44
N GLY A 37 37.90 -4.64 5.89
CA GLY A 37 37.31 -5.94 6.23
C GLY A 37 35.79 -6.14 5.99
N LYS A 38 35.11 -5.25 5.23
CA LYS A 38 33.68 -5.35 4.94
C LYS A 38 33.42 -6.05 3.60
N LYS A 39 32.55 -7.07 3.60
CA LYS A 39 32.00 -7.67 2.36
C LYS A 39 30.98 -6.71 1.72
N ILE A 40 31.02 -6.60 0.39
CA ILE A 40 30.07 -5.82 -0.42
C ILE A 40 28.96 -6.77 -0.92
N LYS A 41 27.68 -6.36 -0.80
CA LYS A 41 26.56 -7.04 -1.49
C LYS A 41 26.48 -6.56 -2.95
N PRO A 42 26.25 -7.43 -3.95
CA PRO A 42 26.15 -6.99 -5.35
C PRO A 42 24.76 -6.43 -5.69
N LEU A 43 24.71 -5.34 -6.47
CA LEU A 43 23.52 -4.92 -7.19
C LEU A 43 23.39 -5.77 -8.47
N GLY A 44 22.60 -6.85 -8.42
CA GLY A 44 22.44 -7.76 -9.58
C GLY A 44 21.53 -7.20 -10.69
N ASN A 45 20.34 -6.72 -10.36
CA ASN A 45 19.28 -6.51 -11.35
C ASN A 45 19.52 -5.31 -12.29
N THR A 46 20.05 -4.18 -11.78
CA THR A 46 20.19 -2.95 -12.58
C THR A 46 21.20 -3.10 -13.73
N VAL A 47 22.24 -3.93 -13.54
CA VAL A 47 23.28 -4.17 -14.55
C VAL A 47 22.79 -5.11 -15.65
N LEU A 48 21.94 -6.08 -15.31
CA LEU A 48 21.38 -7.04 -16.26
C LEU A 48 20.45 -6.36 -17.28
N THR A 49 19.63 -5.40 -16.84
CA THR A 49 18.76 -4.60 -17.71
C THR A 49 19.55 -3.74 -18.70
N LEU A 50 20.65 -3.13 -18.23
CA LEU A 50 21.54 -2.29 -19.05
C LEU A 50 22.28 -3.09 -20.13
N LEU A 51 22.71 -4.31 -19.84
CA LEU A 51 23.25 -5.22 -20.86
C LEU A 51 22.19 -5.62 -21.89
N CYS A 52 21.00 -6.03 -21.46
CA CYS A 52 19.94 -6.45 -22.39
C CYS A 52 19.52 -5.37 -23.41
N LEU A 53 19.60 -4.09 -23.05
CA LEU A 53 19.23 -2.96 -23.92
C LEU A 53 20.30 -2.61 -24.97
N SER A 54 21.55 -3.05 -24.83
CA SER A 54 22.64 -2.68 -25.77
C SER A 54 22.76 -3.56 -27.03
N PHE A 55 21.83 -4.51 -27.25
CA PHE A 55 21.97 -5.58 -28.26
C PHE A 55 21.03 -5.47 -29.48
N THR A 56 20.42 -4.32 -29.76
CA THR A 56 19.33 -4.19 -30.75
C THR A 56 19.70 -3.54 -32.10
N THR A 57 20.95 -3.09 -32.32
CA THR A 57 21.36 -2.40 -33.56
C THR A 57 22.46 -3.14 -34.34
N PRO A 58 22.27 -3.43 -35.65
CA PRO A 58 23.30 -4.04 -36.48
C PRO A 58 24.09 -3.00 -37.30
N HIS A 59 25.41 -2.87 -37.06
CA HIS A 59 26.48 -2.91 -38.09
C HIS A 59 27.86 -2.42 -37.58
N ILE A 60 28.88 -3.28 -37.76
CA ILE A 60 30.26 -2.97 -38.21
C ILE A 60 30.98 -1.75 -37.54
N ALA A 61 31.14 -1.79 -36.21
CA ALA A 61 32.22 -1.07 -35.51
C ALA A 61 32.72 -1.77 -34.22
N GLN A 62 31.98 -2.75 -33.70
CA GLN A 62 32.02 -3.17 -32.29
C GLN A 62 33.16 -4.13 -31.88
N ALA A 63 34.00 -4.63 -32.81
CA ALA A 63 34.93 -5.73 -32.50
C ALA A 63 35.94 -5.42 -31.37
N VAL A 64 36.39 -4.16 -31.26
CA VAL A 64 37.36 -3.73 -30.23
C VAL A 64 36.66 -3.31 -28.93
N GLU A 65 35.48 -2.71 -29.02
CA GLU A 65 34.71 -2.25 -27.84
C GLU A 65 34.09 -3.43 -27.08
N PHE A 66 33.61 -4.46 -27.78
CA PHE A 66 33.00 -5.62 -27.15
C PHE A 66 34.01 -6.46 -26.35
N GLU A 67 35.25 -6.56 -26.83
CA GLU A 67 36.32 -7.32 -26.17
C GLU A 67 36.77 -6.61 -24.87
N GLU A 68 36.78 -5.28 -24.86
CA GLU A 68 37.05 -4.49 -23.65
C GLU A 68 35.88 -4.57 -22.64
N VAL A 69 34.63 -4.56 -23.10
CA VAL A 69 33.44 -4.80 -22.25
C VAL A 69 33.44 -6.22 -21.67
N PHE A 70 33.63 -7.26 -22.48
CA PHE A 70 33.66 -8.66 -22.02
C PHE A 70 34.66 -8.87 -20.88
N ASN A 71 35.85 -8.27 -21.00
CA ASN A 71 36.93 -8.40 -20.02
C ASN A 71 36.82 -7.47 -18.79
N THR A 72 36.01 -6.41 -18.84
CA THR A 72 35.86 -5.44 -17.71
C THR A 72 34.61 -5.68 -16.85
N GLN A 73 33.70 -6.56 -17.26
CA GLN A 73 32.49 -6.89 -16.52
C GLN A 73 32.79 -7.72 -15.26
N GLY A 74 32.20 -7.32 -14.12
CA GLY A 74 32.29 -8.03 -12.84
C GLY A 74 31.34 -9.25 -12.71
N VAL A 75 30.81 -9.74 -13.84
CA VAL A 75 29.91 -10.89 -13.91
C VAL A 75 30.60 -11.99 -14.73
N PRO A 76 30.58 -13.27 -14.31
CA PRO A 76 31.13 -14.36 -15.09
C PRO A 76 30.50 -14.49 -16.49
N LEU A 77 31.33 -14.43 -17.53
CA LEU A 77 30.96 -14.60 -18.93
C LEU A 77 31.82 -15.68 -19.59
N LEU A 78 31.18 -16.57 -20.35
CA LEU A 78 31.81 -17.62 -21.16
C LEU A 78 31.32 -17.56 -22.61
N TRP A 79 32.23 -17.76 -23.55
CA TRP A 79 31.91 -18.13 -24.93
C TRP A 79 32.03 -19.64 -25.08
N ILE A 80 30.99 -20.30 -25.58
CA ILE A 80 30.93 -21.77 -25.69
C ILE A 80 30.64 -22.17 -27.14
N ASN A 81 31.43 -23.09 -27.70
CA ASN A 81 31.15 -23.63 -29.02
C ASN A 81 30.01 -24.67 -28.94
N PRO A 82 28.86 -24.46 -29.63
CA PRO A 82 27.69 -25.31 -29.50
C PRO A 82 27.84 -26.73 -30.10
N ARG A 83 28.90 -27.00 -30.88
CA ARG A 83 29.11 -28.32 -31.50
C ARG A 83 29.81 -29.32 -30.59
N ASN A 84 30.69 -28.85 -29.70
CA ASN A 84 31.48 -29.71 -28.81
C ASN A 84 31.40 -29.30 -27.32
N GLY A 85 30.77 -28.18 -27.00
CA GLY A 85 30.65 -27.66 -25.63
C GLY A 85 31.95 -27.09 -25.06
N ARG A 86 32.99 -26.88 -25.88
CA ARG A 86 34.26 -26.30 -25.41
C ARG A 86 34.07 -24.81 -25.11
N ILE A 87 34.58 -24.36 -23.97
CA ILE A 87 34.72 -22.93 -23.66
C ILE A 87 35.80 -22.40 -24.59
N THR A 88 35.47 -21.42 -25.43
CA THR A 88 36.41 -20.83 -26.40
C THR A 88 37.09 -19.58 -25.86
N GLU A 89 36.39 -18.79 -25.06
CA GLU A 89 36.87 -17.59 -24.37
C GLU A 89 36.13 -17.47 -23.03
N ALA A 90 36.77 -16.87 -22.04
CA ALA A 90 36.21 -16.60 -20.71
C ALA A 90 36.72 -15.24 -20.21
N ASN A 91 35.95 -14.52 -19.41
CA ASN A 91 36.41 -13.27 -18.80
C ASN A 91 37.04 -13.49 -17.42
N GLN A 92 37.74 -12.46 -16.89
CA GLN A 92 38.41 -12.56 -15.59
C GLN A 92 37.43 -12.88 -14.45
N ALA A 93 36.20 -12.34 -14.48
CA ALA A 93 35.18 -12.65 -13.48
C ALA A 93 34.77 -14.14 -13.49
N ALA A 94 34.79 -14.82 -14.65
CA ALA A 94 34.56 -16.26 -14.73
C ALA A 94 35.74 -17.07 -14.19
N ALA A 95 36.97 -16.67 -14.47
CA ALA A 95 38.17 -17.26 -13.87
C ALA A 95 38.15 -17.13 -12.33
N ASP A 96 37.88 -15.93 -11.82
CA ASP A 96 37.76 -15.64 -10.38
C ASP A 96 36.62 -16.42 -9.72
N PHE A 97 35.50 -16.62 -10.42
CA PHE A 97 34.34 -17.37 -9.91
C PHE A 97 34.56 -18.88 -9.88
N TYR A 98 35.13 -19.46 -10.95
CA TYR A 98 35.36 -20.91 -11.01
C TYR A 98 36.65 -21.36 -10.30
N GLY A 99 37.59 -20.45 -10.04
CA GLY A 99 38.86 -20.75 -9.39
C GLY A 99 39.92 -21.36 -10.31
N TYR A 100 39.71 -21.31 -11.63
CA TYR A 100 40.69 -21.70 -12.65
C TYR A 100 41.33 -20.46 -13.26
N ASP A 101 42.58 -20.55 -13.69
CA ASP A 101 43.16 -19.51 -14.55
C ASP A 101 42.48 -19.48 -15.94
N LEU A 102 42.64 -18.35 -16.65
CA LEU A 102 41.99 -18.11 -17.94
C LEU A 102 42.35 -19.15 -19.00
N ASP A 103 43.63 -19.53 -19.12
CA ASP A 103 44.11 -20.47 -20.14
C ASP A 103 43.56 -21.89 -19.87
N THR A 104 43.54 -22.30 -18.59
CA THR A 104 42.92 -23.55 -18.16
C THR A 104 41.43 -23.54 -18.46
N LEU A 105 40.69 -22.50 -18.06
CA LEU A 105 39.24 -22.42 -18.26
C LEU A 105 38.85 -22.40 -19.75
N GLN A 106 39.67 -21.77 -20.61
CA GLN A 106 39.51 -21.75 -22.07
C GLN A 106 39.95 -23.06 -22.76
N SER A 107 40.55 -23.99 -22.02
CA SER A 107 40.83 -25.35 -22.51
C SER A 107 39.71 -26.35 -22.17
N MET A 108 38.83 -26.03 -21.22
CA MET A 108 37.83 -26.93 -20.66
C MET A 108 36.56 -27.06 -21.52
N GLY A 109 35.92 -28.23 -21.42
CA GLY A 109 34.53 -28.45 -21.82
C GLY A 109 33.55 -28.00 -20.73
N ILE A 110 32.39 -27.47 -21.12
CA ILE A 110 31.33 -27.05 -20.19
C ILE A 110 30.87 -28.20 -19.26
N GLN A 111 31.02 -29.46 -19.72
CA GLN A 111 30.70 -30.67 -18.96
C GLN A 111 31.71 -30.98 -17.84
N GLN A 112 32.89 -30.33 -17.83
CA GLN A 112 33.89 -30.48 -16.76
C GLN A 112 33.63 -29.55 -15.57
N ILE A 113 32.89 -28.46 -15.79
CA ILE A 113 32.44 -27.53 -14.73
C ILE A 113 30.96 -27.71 -14.38
N ASN A 114 30.22 -28.59 -15.03
CA ASN A 114 28.80 -28.88 -14.74
C ASN A 114 28.68 -30.28 -14.10
N THR A 115 27.88 -30.44 -13.04
CA THR A 115 27.74 -31.72 -12.33
C THR A 115 26.64 -32.63 -12.90
N PHE A 116 25.87 -32.18 -13.88
CA PHE A 116 24.83 -32.99 -14.52
C PHE A 116 25.39 -33.91 -15.61
N ASP A 117 24.81 -35.10 -15.72
CA ASP A 117 25.17 -36.04 -16.79
C ASP A 117 24.60 -35.61 -18.16
N ALA A 118 25.08 -36.26 -19.23
CA ALA A 118 24.67 -35.92 -20.60
C ALA A 118 23.18 -36.16 -20.90
N LYS A 119 22.46 -36.92 -20.06
CA LYS A 119 21.02 -37.14 -20.17
C LYS A 119 20.25 -36.01 -19.47
N GLN A 120 20.64 -35.67 -18.24
CA GLN A 120 20.08 -34.57 -17.45
C GLN A 120 20.25 -33.21 -18.15
N VAL A 121 21.43 -32.94 -18.71
CA VAL A 121 21.66 -31.73 -19.53
C VAL A 121 20.73 -31.71 -20.75
N LYS A 122 20.51 -32.85 -21.40
CA LYS A 122 19.61 -32.94 -22.56
C LYS A 122 18.14 -32.75 -22.16
N GLU A 123 17.73 -33.26 -21.00
CA GLU A 123 16.37 -33.08 -20.44
C GLU A 123 16.11 -31.62 -20.00
N GLU A 124 17.08 -30.91 -19.42
CA GLU A 124 16.96 -29.47 -19.15
C GLU A 124 17.00 -28.63 -20.44
N MET A 125 17.86 -28.97 -21.41
CA MET A 125 17.87 -28.30 -22.72
C MET A 125 16.56 -28.48 -23.48
N GLN A 126 15.94 -29.66 -23.38
CA GLN A 126 14.63 -29.95 -23.96
C GLN A 126 13.55 -29.10 -23.27
N ARG A 127 13.47 -29.13 -21.93
CA ARG A 127 12.51 -28.34 -21.13
C ARG A 127 12.64 -26.83 -21.35
N ALA A 128 13.86 -26.29 -21.39
CA ALA A 128 14.09 -24.87 -21.67
C ALA A 128 13.67 -24.48 -23.10
N ARG A 129 13.93 -25.36 -24.09
CA ARG A 129 13.55 -25.15 -25.49
C ARG A 129 12.03 -25.20 -25.69
N GLU A 130 11.34 -26.11 -25.00
CA GLU A 130 9.87 -26.19 -24.99
C GLU A 130 9.25 -24.98 -24.27
N ALA A 131 9.84 -24.56 -23.15
CA ALA A 131 9.43 -23.37 -22.40
C ALA A 131 9.79 -22.02 -23.06
N GLY A 132 10.60 -22.02 -24.14
CA GLY A 132 11.08 -20.80 -24.80
C GLY A 132 12.05 -19.96 -23.96
N ARG A 133 12.72 -20.57 -22.96
CA ARG A 133 13.61 -19.90 -22.01
C ARG A 133 15.06 -19.93 -22.52
N ASN A 134 15.73 -18.78 -22.49
CA ASN A 134 17.16 -18.64 -22.82
C ASN A 134 18.05 -18.74 -21.56
N TYR A 135 17.54 -19.31 -20.47
CA TYR A 135 18.25 -19.43 -19.20
C TYR A 135 18.02 -20.81 -18.56
N PHE A 136 19.01 -21.29 -17.84
CA PHE A 136 19.12 -22.65 -17.31
C PHE A 136 19.63 -22.62 -15.88
N ILE A 137 19.11 -23.45 -14.98
CA ILE A 137 19.69 -23.59 -13.64
C ILE A 137 20.54 -24.87 -13.61
N PHE A 138 21.84 -24.70 -13.40
CA PHE A 138 22.80 -25.79 -13.34
C PHE A 138 23.49 -25.84 -11.98
N ARG A 139 24.02 -27.01 -11.62
CA ARG A 139 24.98 -27.15 -10.52
C ARG A 139 26.37 -27.17 -11.13
N HIS A 140 27.15 -26.12 -10.88
CA HIS A 140 28.51 -26.01 -11.38
C HIS A 140 29.53 -26.34 -10.29
N LYS A 141 30.63 -26.97 -10.67
CA LYS A 141 31.71 -27.38 -9.80
C LYS A 141 32.92 -26.47 -10.01
N LEU A 142 33.44 -25.93 -8.91
CA LEU A 142 34.61 -25.06 -8.87
C LEU A 142 35.91 -25.88 -8.75
N ALA A 143 37.05 -25.24 -8.99
CA ALA A 143 38.38 -25.84 -8.89
C ALA A 143 38.73 -26.39 -7.49
N ASN A 144 38.04 -25.93 -6.44
CA ASN A 144 38.15 -26.38 -5.05
C ASN A 144 37.17 -27.53 -4.69
N ASP A 145 36.57 -28.18 -5.69
CA ASP A 145 35.47 -29.16 -5.58
C ASP A 145 34.12 -28.63 -5.03
N GLU A 146 34.00 -27.34 -4.73
CA GLU A 146 32.75 -26.74 -4.24
C GLU A 146 31.67 -26.69 -5.33
N ILE A 147 30.43 -27.04 -4.98
CA ILE A 147 29.29 -27.01 -5.90
C ILE A 147 28.48 -25.72 -5.67
N ARG A 148 28.35 -24.90 -6.71
CA ARG A 148 27.47 -23.72 -6.74
C ARG A 148 26.22 -24.04 -7.57
N THR A 149 25.06 -23.61 -7.09
CA THR A 149 23.85 -23.58 -7.94
C THR A 149 23.85 -22.26 -8.68
N VAL A 150 23.91 -22.32 -10.00
CA VAL A 150 24.05 -21.16 -10.87
C VAL A 150 22.94 -21.09 -11.89
N GLU A 151 22.49 -19.88 -12.18
CA GLU A 151 21.60 -19.55 -13.28
C GLU A 151 22.43 -19.07 -14.46
N VAL A 152 22.27 -19.70 -15.62
CA VAL A 152 23.10 -19.52 -16.81
C VAL A 152 22.22 -19.01 -17.95
N TYR A 153 22.41 -17.77 -18.37
CA TYR A 153 21.70 -17.15 -19.50
C TYR A 153 22.55 -17.27 -20.77
N SER A 154 22.06 -17.98 -21.78
CA SER A 154 22.84 -18.31 -22.99
C SER A 154 22.15 -17.83 -24.27
N ARG A 155 22.87 -17.13 -25.16
CA ARG A 155 22.37 -16.72 -26.49
C ARG A 155 23.38 -17.00 -27.62
N PRO A 156 22.93 -17.43 -28.82
CA PRO A 156 23.81 -17.61 -29.96
C PRO A 156 24.22 -16.27 -30.60
N TYR A 157 25.46 -16.19 -31.05
CA TYR A 157 26.07 -15.01 -31.69
C TYR A 157 27.08 -15.48 -32.76
N ASP A 158 27.17 -14.76 -33.88
CA ASP A 158 28.10 -15.08 -34.97
C ASP A 158 29.38 -14.24 -34.83
N LYS A 159 30.45 -14.84 -34.28
CA LYS A 159 31.77 -14.20 -34.10
C LYS A 159 32.71 -14.69 -35.20
N GLY A 160 33.07 -13.81 -36.14
CA GLY A 160 34.05 -14.11 -37.19
C GLY A 160 33.64 -15.20 -38.20
N GLY A 161 32.35 -15.52 -38.33
CA GLY A 161 31.83 -16.58 -39.20
C GLY A 161 31.60 -17.92 -38.49
N GLU A 162 31.96 -18.06 -37.22
CA GLU A 162 31.53 -19.18 -36.38
C GLU A 162 30.41 -18.76 -35.40
N ARG A 163 29.42 -19.65 -35.24
CA ARG A 163 28.28 -19.45 -34.34
C ARG A 163 28.60 -19.98 -32.95
N LEU A 164 28.81 -19.08 -31.99
CA LEU A 164 29.14 -19.38 -30.60
C LEU A 164 27.96 -19.02 -29.68
N LEU A 165 27.95 -19.56 -28.46
CA LEU A 165 27.01 -19.18 -27.41
C LEU A 165 27.72 -18.23 -26.43
N LEU A 166 27.16 -17.05 -26.19
CA LEU A 166 27.54 -16.20 -25.06
C LEU A 166 26.69 -16.61 -23.85
N SER A 167 27.35 -17.01 -22.77
CA SER A 167 26.73 -17.49 -21.53
C SER A 167 27.11 -16.60 -20.35
N ILE A 168 26.11 -16.05 -19.67
CA ILE A 168 26.26 -15.26 -18.42
C ILE A 168 25.92 -16.17 -17.24
N ILE A 169 26.76 -16.23 -16.21
CA ILE A 169 26.52 -17.07 -15.02
C ILE A 169 26.25 -16.21 -13.78
N HIS A 170 25.17 -16.53 -13.07
CA HIS A 170 24.75 -15.87 -11.83
C HIS A 170 24.66 -16.90 -10.69
N ASP A 171 25.29 -16.63 -9.54
CA ASP A 171 25.29 -17.54 -8.40
C ASP A 171 24.05 -17.32 -7.51
N ILE A 172 23.15 -18.30 -7.50
CA ILE A 172 21.90 -18.26 -6.71
C ILE A 172 21.99 -19.10 -5.42
N THR A 173 23.16 -19.71 -5.14
CA THR A 173 23.41 -20.51 -3.94
C THR A 173 23.04 -19.79 -2.62
N PRO A 174 23.32 -18.47 -2.44
CA PRO A 174 22.96 -17.77 -1.20
C PRO A 174 21.46 -17.59 -0.97
N GLY A 175 20.66 -17.49 -2.04
CA GLY A 175 19.20 -17.37 -1.94
C GLY A 175 18.56 -18.72 -1.63
N ARG A 176 18.92 -19.75 -2.41
CA ARG A 176 18.31 -21.07 -2.28
C ARG A 176 18.64 -21.78 -0.96
N ASN A 177 19.85 -21.55 -0.41
CA ASN A 177 20.19 -22.07 0.91
C ASN A 177 19.37 -21.42 2.04
N LEU A 178 18.83 -20.20 1.85
CA LEU A 178 17.90 -19.61 2.82
C LEU A 178 16.56 -20.32 2.78
N ASP A 179 16.00 -20.55 1.58
CA ASP A 179 14.72 -21.23 1.40
C ASP A 179 14.77 -22.71 1.83
N GLU A 180 15.83 -23.45 1.47
CA GLU A 180 16.03 -24.84 1.92
C GLU A 180 16.30 -24.91 3.44
N SER A 181 17.01 -23.93 4.03
CA SER A 181 17.19 -23.88 5.49
C SER A 181 15.88 -23.55 6.21
N MET A 182 15.06 -22.63 5.68
CA MET A 182 13.73 -22.32 6.21
C MET A 182 12.83 -23.55 6.12
N TRP A 183 12.76 -24.21 4.96
CA TRP A 183 11.99 -25.43 4.76
C TRP A 183 12.41 -26.53 5.73
N HIS A 184 13.70 -26.88 5.81
CA HIS A 184 14.17 -27.92 6.73
C HIS A 184 14.08 -27.53 8.21
N TYR A 185 14.07 -26.23 8.55
CA TYR A 185 13.81 -25.76 9.91
C TYR A 185 12.33 -25.90 10.28
N GLN A 186 11.44 -25.62 9.33
CA GLN A 186 9.99 -25.77 9.46
C GLN A 186 9.58 -27.25 9.51
N GLU A 187 10.14 -28.09 8.63
CA GLU A 187 10.00 -29.55 8.64
C GLU A 187 10.53 -30.17 9.95
N ARG A 188 11.69 -29.71 10.45
CA ARG A 188 12.19 -30.12 11.78
C ARG A 188 11.31 -29.67 12.93
N LEU A 189 10.70 -28.49 12.85
CA LEU A 189 9.76 -28.01 13.86
C LEU A 189 8.49 -28.88 13.86
N GLU A 190 7.96 -29.21 12.70
CA GLU A 190 6.80 -30.10 12.54
C GLU A 190 7.12 -31.53 13.01
N GLU A 191 8.28 -32.09 12.66
CA GLU A 191 8.74 -33.37 13.21
C GLU A 191 8.92 -33.32 14.72
N LEU A 192 9.54 -32.28 15.28
CA LEU A 192 9.72 -32.13 16.73
C LEU A 192 8.38 -32.00 17.46
N VAL A 193 7.42 -31.25 16.90
CA VAL A 193 6.06 -31.14 17.45
C VAL A 193 5.32 -32.47 17.34
N ALA A 194 5.42 -33.19 16.23
CA ALA A 194 4.83 -34.52 16.05
C ALA A 194 5.44 -35.57 16.99
N ILE A 195 6.76 -35.56 17.19
CA ILE A 195 7.46 -36.42 18.14
C ILE A 195 7.04 -36.07 19.56
N LYS A 196 7.04 -34.78 19.96
CA LYS A 196 6.68 -34.35 21.32
C LYS A 196 5.21 -34.60 21.66
N THR A 197 4.29 -34.39 20.71
CA THR A 197 2.86 -34.72 20.91
C THR A 197 2.66 -36.22 21.01
N LYS A 198 3.39 -37.04 20.24
CA LYS A 198 3.35 -38.51 20.34
C LYS A 198 3.98 -39.03 21.63
N GLU A 199 5.07 -38.45 22.09
CA GLU A 199 5.67 -38.71 23.41
C GLU A 199 4.67 -38.37 24.53
N ALA A 200 4.05 -37.19 24.49
CA ALA A 200 3.05 -36.76 25.46
C ALA A 200 1.80 -37.66 25.44
N GLN A 201 1.33 -38.09 24.28
CA GLN A 201 0.23 -39.06 24.16
C GLN A 201 0.61 -40.45 24.71
N VAL A 202 1.83 -40.92 24.48
CA VAL A 202 2.33 -42.19 25.04
C VAL A 202 2.49 -42.09 26.56
N GLN A 203 3.01 -40.97 27.09
CA GLN A 203 3.08 -40.70 28.52
C GLN A 203 1.70 -40.63 29.15
N ASN A 204 0.76 -39.87 28.58
CA ASN A 204 -0.62 -39.81 29.07
C ASN A 204 -1.29 -41.19 29.04
N ARG A 205 -1.07 -42.00 27.99
CA ARG A 205 -1.60 -43.37 27.94
C ARG A 205 -0.92 -44.30 28.94
N MET A 206 0.36 -44.11 29.24
CA MET A 206 1.06 -44.82 30.33
C MET A 206 0.52 -44.41 31.71
N ILE A 207 0.28 -43.13 31.94
CA ILE A 207 -0.28 -42.60 33.20
C ILE A 207 -1.71 -43.13 33.40
N ILE A 208 -2.56 -43.08 32.37
CA ILE A 208 -3.91 -43.66 32.41
C ILE A 208 -3.86 -45.17 32.66
N ASN A 209 -2.98 -45.91 31.99
CA ASN A 209 -2.84 -47.34 32.23
C ASN A 209 -2.30 -47.65 33.64
N MET A 210 -1.36 -46.85 34.17
CA MET A 210 -0.88 -46.99 35.55
C MET A 210 -1.97 -46.66 36.58
N LEU A 211 -2.83 -45.67 36.31
CA LEU A 211 -4.01 -45.36 37.14
C LEU A 211 -5.03 -46.51 37.11
N VAL A 212 -5.32 -47.08 35.94
CA VAL A 212 -6.23 -48.24 35.80
C VAL A 212 -5.65 -49.48 36.49
N ILE A 213 -4.36 -49.76 36.34
CA ILE A 213 -3.67 -50.86 37.05
C ILE A 213 -3.68 -50.59 38.56
N GLY A 214 -3.45 -49.35 39.01
CA GLY A 214 -3.55 -48.96 40.40
C GLY A 214 -4.96 -49.16 40.98
N LEU A 215 -6.00 -48.83 40.21
CA LEU A 215 -7.41 -49.07 40.56
C LEU A 215 -7.76 -50.57 40.59
N MET A 216 -7.25 -51.38 39.66
CA MET A 216 -7.41 -52.83 39.70
C MET A 216 -6.66 -53.47 40.87
N LEU A 217 -5.47 -52.96 41.22
CA LEU A 217 -4.70 -53.40 42.38
C LEU A 217 -5.37 -53.00 43.70
N SER A 218 -5.99 -51.82 43.79
CA SER A 218 -6.75 -51.41 44.98
C SER A 218 -8.05 -52.22 45.14
N PHE A 219 -8.75 -52.53 44.04
CA PHE A 219 -9.90 -53.44 44.05
C PHE A 219 -9.50 -54.89 44.41
N GLY A 220 -8.39 -55.39 43.86
CA GLY A 220 -7.83 -56.70 44.18
C GLY A 220 -7.37 -56.80 45.63
N ALA A 221 -6.75 -55.74 46.15
CA ALA A 221 -6.39 -55.62 47.57
C ALA A 221 -7.64 -55.62 48.46
N ALA A 222 -8.69 -54.88 48.10
CA ALA A 222 -9.96 -54.87 48.85
C ALA A 222 -10.64 -56.26 48.85
N ALA A 223 -10.62 -56.99 47.73
CA ALA A 223 -11.14 -58.35 47.63
C ALA A 223 -10.31 -59.37 48.43
N ALA A 224 -8.98 -59.21 48.45
CA ALA A 224 -8.09 -60.01 49.30
C ALA A 224 -8.28 -59.70 50.80
N LEU A 225 -8.51 -58.42 51.15
CA LEU A 225 -8.84 -57.99 52.52
C LEU A 225 -10.13 -58.65 53.02
N ALA A 226 -11.18 -58.72 52.19
CA ALA A 226 -12.44 -59.35 52.54
C ALA A 226 -12.33 -60.86 52.88
N THR A 227 -11.32 -61.56 52.36
CA THR A 227 -11.09 -63.00 52.62
C THR A 227 -10.08 -63.28 53.74
N VAL A 228 -9.26 -62.31 54.13
CA VAL A 228 -8.12 -62.51 55.06
C VAL A 228 -8.39 -62.02 56.49
N MET A 229 -9.55 -61.45 56.81
CA MET A 229 -9.99 -61.06 58.18
C MET A 229 -10.25 -62.24 59.16
N ARG A 230 -9.47 -63.34 59.08
CA ARG A 230 -9.59 -64.52 59.96
C ARG A 230 -8.24 -65.16 60.35
N LYS A 231 -7.28 -64.42 60.91
CA LYS A 231 -6.36 -64.89 61.99
C LYS A 231 -5.46 -63.78 62.56
N ARG A 232 -5.25 -63.82 63.88
CA ARG A 232 -5.00 -62.64 64.75
C ARG A 232 -3.51 -62.43 65.11
N ARG A 233 -2.58 -62.35 64.14
CA ARG A 233 -1.13 -62.21 64.43
C ARG A 233 -0.27 -61.46 63.40
N LYS A 234 -0.83 -60.51 62.64
CA LYS A 234 -0.15 -59.83 61.51
C LYS A 234 0.00 -58.29 61.64
N ALA A 235 -0.64 -57.68 62.65
CA ALA A 235 -0.86 -56.23 62.73
C ALA A 235 0.43 -55.38 62.87
N GLU A 236 1.44 -55.82 63.62
CA GLU A 236 2.65 -55.01 63.89
C GLU A 236 3.53 -54.85 62.64
N LEU A 237 3.73 -55.94 61.87
CA LEU A 237 4.55 -55.91 60.66
C LEU A 237 3.86 -55.15 59.51
N GLU A 238 2.53 -55.17 59.46
CA GLU A 238 1.76 -54.42 58.47
C GLU A 238 1.65 -52.93 58.82
N SER A 239 1.57 -52.58 60.11
CA SER A 239 1.67 -51.18 60.57
C SER A 239 3.02 -50.57 60.22
N GLN A 240 4.13 -51.29 60.44
CA GLN A 240 5.47 -50.82 60.05
C GLN A 240 5.62 -50.67 58.53
N ARG A 241 5.07 -51.59 57.73
CA ARG A 241 5.09 -51.48 56.25
C ARG A 241 4.23 -50.33 55.74
N PHE A 242 3.04 -50.12 56.29
CA PHE A 242 2.16 -49.01 55.92
C PHE A 242 2.81 -47.66 56.26
N LYS A 243 3.38 -47.55 57.47
CA LYS A 243 4.13 -46.36 57.91
C LYS A 243 5.32 -46.07 56.99
N ALA A 244 6.14 -47.08 56.66
CA ALA A 244 7.26 -46.92 55.74
C ALA A 244 6.84 -46.53 54.31
N ILE A 245 5.68 -46.99 53.81
CA ILE A 245 5.15 -46.57 52.51
C ILE A 245 4.68 -45.12 52.54
N ALA A 246 3.96 -44.70 53.59
CA ALA A 246 3.48 -43.33 53.75
C ALA A 246 4.64 -42.32 53.96
N GLU A 247 5.65 -42.69 54.74
CA GLU A 247 6.83 -41.86 55.01
C GLU A 247 7.72 -41.64 53.78
N ASN A 248 7.80 -42.61 52.87
CA ASN A 248 8.60 -42.52 51.63
C ASN A 248 7.76 -42.16 50.39
N ALA A 249 6.51 -41.71 50.56
CA ALA A 249 5.66 -41.32 49.44
C ALA A 249 6.11 -40.00 48.81
N LEU A 250 6.23 -39.97 47.47
CA LEU A 250 6.55 -38.78 46.67
C LEU A 250 5.35 -37.81 46.50
N TYR A 251 4.42 -37.86 47.44
CA TYR A 251 3.26 -36.99 47.55
C TYR A 251 2.95 -36.80 49.03
N GLY A 252 2.35 -35.65 49.34
CA GLY A 252 2.05 -35.27 50.71
C GLY A 252 0.87 -36.09 51.23
N ASN A 253 1.03 -36.68 52.42
CA ASN A 253 -0.05 -37.37 53.12
C ASN A 253 -0.23 -36.72 54.49
N ALA A 254 -1.47 -36.32 54.78
CA ALA A 254 -1.88 -35.79 56.07
C ALA A 254 -3.12 -36.55 56.58
N ILE A 255 -3.23 -36.70 57.89
CA ILE A 255 -4.45 -37.15 58.58
C ILE A 255 -4.78 -36.11 59.63
N SER A 256 -6.04 -35.68 59.67
CA SER A 256 -6.56 -34.77 60.69
C SER A 256 -7.80 -35.36 61.38
N ASP A 257 -8.09 -34.90 62.59
CA ASP A 257 -9.38 -35.16 63.24
C ASP A 257 -10.53 -34.39 62.55
N LEU A 258 -11.76 -34.59 63.01
CA LEU A 258 -12.93 -33.92 62.43
C LEU A 258 -12.98 -32.39 62.69
N GLU A 259 -12.18 -31.88 63.62
CA GLU A 259 -12.02 -30.44 63.90
C GLU A 259 -10.91 -29.81 63.04
N GLY A 260 -10.14 -30.65 62.34
CA GLY A 260 -9.09 -30.26 61.42
C GLY A 260 -7.69 -30.22 62.00
N ASN A 261 -7.49 -30.70 63.23
CA ASN A 261 -6.17 -30.75 63.84
C ASN A 261 -5.38 -31.93 63.27
N VAL A 262 -4.15 -31.69 62.82
CA VAL A 262 -3.30 -32.67 62.17
C VAL A 262 -2.81 -33.70 63.18
N VAL A 263 -3.19 -34.95 62.96
CA VAL A 263 -2.83 -36.14 63.75
C VAL A 263 -1.57 -36.83 63.19
N TYR A 264 -1.37 -36.76 61.87
CA TYR A 264 -0.20 -37.30 61.18
C TYR A 264 0.10 -36.51 59.91
N VAL A 265 1.38 -36.31 59.60
CA VAL A 265 1.87 -35.89 58.27
C VAL A 265 3.09 -36.73 57.91
N ASN A 266 3.28 -37.01 56.61
CA ASN A 266 4.53 -37.58 56.13
C ASN A 266 5.62 -36.51 55.93
N PRO A 267 6.91 -36.90 55.88
CA PRO A 267 8.02 -35.95 55.70
C PRO A 267 7.87 -35.06 54.46
N PHE A 268 7.40 -35.61 53.33
CA PHE A 268 7.19 -34.85 52.09
C PHE A 268 6.18 -33.71 52.27
N PHE A 269 5.02 -33.96 52.91
CA PHE A 269 4.05 -32.89 53.18
C PHE A 269 4.65 -31.80 54.06
N ALA A 270 5.42 -32.16 55.09
CA ALA A 270 6.05 -31.20 55.98
C ALA A 270 7.13 -30.35 55.27
N GLU A 271 8.02 -31.00 54.52
CA GLU A 271 9.12 -30.38 53.78
C GLU A 271 8.62 -29.38 52.72
N VAL A 272 7.62 -29.77 51.92
CA VAL A 272 7.04 -28.90 50.88
C VAL A 272 6.35 -27.66 51.46
N HIS A 273 5.86 -27.71 52.71
CA HIS A 273 5.33 -26.54 53.43
C HIS A 273 6.38 -25.81 54.30
N GLY A 274 7.60 -26.31 54.41
CA GLY A 274 8.69 -25.69 55.18
C GLY A 274 8.66 -25.93 56.68
N TYR A 275 7.93 -26.95 57.15
CA TYR A 275 7.80 -27.30 58.57
C TYR A 275 8.45 -28.67 58.87
N SER A 276 8.69 -28.97 60.14
CA SER A 276 8.94 -30.36 60.55
C SER A 276 7.62 -31.12 60.77
N PRO A 277 7.59 -32.47 60.65
CA PRO A 277 6.40 -33.26 60.98
C PRO A 277 5.92 -33.07 62.43
N GLU A 278 6.84 -32.75 63.34
CA GLU A 278 6.59 -32.51 64.76
C GLU A 278 5.99 -31.13 65.02
N GLU A 279 6.40 -30.10 64.24
CA GLU A 279 5.79 -28.77 64.27
C GLU A 279 4.36 -28.76 63.73
N LEU A 280 4.03 -29.66 62.81
CA LEU A 280 2.69 -29.78 62.23
C LEU A 280 1.74 -30.65 63.04
N ALA A 281 2.24 -31.56 63.87
CA ALA A 281 1.40 -32.31 64.80
C ALA A 281 0.62 -31.35 65.72
N GLN A 282 -0.69 -31.52 65.78
CA GLN A 282 -1.65 -30.65 66.51
C GLN A 282 -1.81 -29.21 65.96
N GLN A 283 -1.26 -28.86 64.79
CA GLN A 283 -1.68 -27.66 64.07
C GLN A 283 -2.99 -27.92 63.31
N ASN A 284 -3.83 -26.89 63.15
CA ASN A 284 -5.04 -27.02 62.34
C ASN A 284 -4.72 -26.84 60.84
N PHE A 285 -5.32 -27.66 59.97
CA PHE A 285 -5.01 -27.64 58.52
C PHE A 285 -5.33 -26.30 57.85
N MET A 286 -6.21 -25.46 58.42
CA MET A 286 -6.47 -24.11 57.90
C MET A 286 -5.21 -23.24 57.82
N ARG A 287 -4.17 -23.56 58.60
CA ARG A 287 -2.86 -22.88 58.57
C ARG A 287 -2.15 -22.99 57.21
N PHE A 288 -2.51 -23.98 56.39
CA PHE A 288 -1.95 -24.15 55.05
C PHE A 288 -2.68 -23.35 53.98
N HIS A 289 -3.72 -22.57 54.32
CA HIS A 289 -4.52 -21.81 53.35
C HIS A 289 -4.66 -20.35 53.78
N ASN A 290 -4.68 -19.43 52.82
CA ASN A 290 -4.90 -18.02 53.09
C ASN A 290 -6.35 -17.73 53.53
N GLU A 291 -6.57 -16.58 54.17
CA GLU A 291 -7.89 -16.20 54.72
C GLU A 291 -8.99 -16.18 53.64
N THR A 292 -8.64 -15.83 52.39
CA THR A 292 -9.61 -15.79 51.28
C THR A 292 -10.05 -17.16 50.77
N GLN A 293 -9.35 -18.25 51.13
CA GLN A 293 -9.69 -19.62 50.73
C GLN A 293 -10.35 -20.45 51.84
N GLN A 294 -10.27 -20.02 53.10
CA GLN A 294 -10.75 -20.81 54.26
C GLN A 294 -12.22 -21.26 54.11
N ASP A 295 -13.14 -20.39 53.68
CA ASP A 295 -14.55 -20.77 53.47
C ASP A 295 -14.73 -21.87 52.41
N SER A 296 -13.92 -21.84 51.35
CA SER A 296 -13.95 -22.86 50.28
C SER A 296 -13.37 -24.19 50.75
N ILE A 297 -12.32 -24.16 51.57
CA ILE A 297 -11.76 -25.36 52.20
C ILE A 297 -12.74 -25.95 53.23
N ILE A 298 -13.40 -25.13 54.05
CA ILE A 298 -14.47 -25.56 54.97
C ILE A 298 -15.59 -26.29 54.19
N ALA A 299 -16.01 -25.74 53.05
CA ALA A 299 -17.00 -26.38 52.18
C ALA A 299 -16.50 -27.72 51.62
N LEU A 300 -15.21 -27.82 51.26
CA LEU A 300 -14.58 -29.04 50.76
C LEU A 300 -14.59 -30.16 51.81
N TYR A 301 -14.18 -29.85 53.06
CA TYR A 301 -14.19 -30.82 54.16
C TYR A 301 -15.62 -31.23 54.58
N ARG A 302 -16.60 -30.32 54.52
CA ARG A 302 -18.04 -30.67 54.69
C ARG A 302 -18.53 -31.62 53.61
N ALA A 303 -18.20 -31.35 52.34
CA ALA A 303 -18.56 -32.23 51.23
C ALA A 303 -17.93 -33.63 51.37
N ALA A 304 -16.72 -33.73 51.94
CA ALA A 304 -16.10 -35.00 52.27
C ALA A 304 -16.89 -35.77 53.34
N LEU A 305 -17.39 -35.11 54.40
CA LEU A 305 -18.25 -35.74 55.41
C LEU A 305 -19.55 -36.30 54.82
N GLU A 306 -20.20 -35.57 53.92
CA GLU A 306 -21.46 -35.98 53.28
C GLU A 306 -21.27 -37.14 52.29
N LYS A 307 -20.22 -37.08 51.46
CA LYS A 307 -19.99 -38.01 50.34
C LYS A 307 -18.97 -39.11 50.64
N GLY A 308 -18.38 -39.10 51.83
CA GLY A 308 -17.27 -39.95 52.26
C GLY A 308 -15.92 -39.65 51.61
N HIS A 309 -15.88 -38.84 50.54
CA HIS A 309 -14.69 -38.47 49.80
C HIS A 309 -14.93 -37.22 48.94
N VAL A 310 -13.83 -36.58 48.51
CA VAL A 310 -13.78 -35.50 47.53
C VAL A 310 -12.69 -35.81 46.51
N SER A 311 -13.05 -35.70 45.23
CA SER A 311 -12.13 -35.88 44.09
C SER A 311 -10.96 -34.90 44.13
N PRO A 312 -9.79 -35.25 43.54
CA PRO A 312 -8.64 -34.36 43.46
C PRO A 312 -9.02 -32.97 42.89
N THR A 313 -8.75 -31.93 43.67
CA THR A 313 -9.13 -30.53 43.39
C THR A 313 -7.89 -29.64 43.53
N GLU A 314 -7.67 -28.73 42.59
CA GLU A 314 -6.56 -27.77 42.65
C GLU A 314 -6.87 -26.66 43.66
N ILE A 315 -5.98 -26.47 44.63
CA ILE A 315 -6.08 -25.46 45.69
C ILE A 315 -4.69 -24.87 45.96
N TRP A 316 -4.64 -23.62 46.43
CA TRP A 316 -3.36 -23.02 46.82
C TRP A 316 -3.04 -23.33 48.27
N HIS A 317 -1.75 -23.47 48.54
CA HIS A 317 -1.21 -23.67 49.86
C HIS A 317 -0.19 -22.60 50.21
N SER A 318 -0.15 -22.24 51.48
CA SER A 318 0.77 -21.27 52.07
C SER A 318 1.90 -22.01 52.79
N HIS A 319 3.13 -21.67 52.44
CA HIS A 319 4.36 -22.15 53.06
C HIS A 319 4.68 -21.38 54.36
N LYS A 320 5.58 -21.89 55.19
CA LYS A 320 6.00 -21.28 56.48
C LYS A 320 6.57 -19.86 56.36
N ASP A 321 7.15 -19.49 55.22
CA ASP A 321 7.70 -18.15 54.93
C ASP A 321 6.68 -17.20 54.27
N GLY A 322 5.45 -17.66 54.03
CA GLY A 322 4.38 -16.88 53.40
C GLY A 322 4.29 -16.99 51.87
N ARG A 323 5.18 -17.72 51.17
CA ARG A 323 5.00 -17.98 49.72
C ARG A 323 3.82 -18.92 49.47
N GLU A 324 3.04 -18.63 48.44
CA GLU A 324 1.93 -19.49 48.00
C GLU A 324 2.34 -20.39 46.84
N PHE A 325 1.82 -21.62 46.81
CA PHE A 325 2.09 -22.61 45.76
C PHE A 325 0.87 -23.52 45.49
N PRO A 326 0.66 -23.99 44.25
CA PRO A 326 -0.50 -24.78 43.90
C PRO A 326 -0.33 -26.27 44.24
N MET A 327 -1.37 -26.89 44.81
CA MET A 327 -1.44 -28.33 45.03
C MET A 327 -2.75 -28.95 44.56
N LEU A 328 -2.67 -30.19 44.09
CA LEU A 328 -3.83 -31.03 43.80
C LEU A 328 -4.14 -31.88 45.04
N MET A 329 -5.23 -31.58 45.75
CA MET A 329 -5.62 -32.25 47.00
C MET A 329 -6.86 -33.14 46.81
N SER A 330 -6.84 -34.35 47.36
CA SER A 330 -8.06 -35.15 47.60
C SER A 330 -8.22 -35.45 49.10
N ILE A 331 -9.47 -35.54 49.56
CA ILE A 331 -9.84 -35.76 50.96
C ILE A 331 -10.77 -36.97 51.04
N SER A 332 -10.51 -37.89 51.97
CA SER A 332 -11.35 -39.07 52.23
C SER A 332 -11.63 -39.22 53.72
N VAL A 333 -12.84 -39.68 54.07
CA VAL A 333 -13.26 -39.83 55.47
C VAL A 333 -12.95 -41.23 55.98
N MET A 334 -12.07 -41.32 56.96
CA MET A 334 -11.80 -42.54 57.72
C MET A 334 -12.83 -42.69 58.85
N LYS A 335 -13.24 -43.94 59.10
CA LYS A 335 -14.23 -44.29 60.10
C LYS A 335 -13.60 -45.02 61.29
N ASP A 336 -14.21 -44.88 62.46
CA ASP A 336 -13.86 -45.65 63.65
C ASP A 336 -14.34 -47.12 63.56
N ASP A 337 -13.99 -47.92 64.56
CA ASP A 337 -14.41 -49.32 64.69
C ASP A 337 -15.96 -49.49 64.77
N ASN A 338 -16.71 -48.41 65.03
CA ASN A 338 -18.17 -48.38 65.06
C ASN A 338 -18.79 -47.89 63.73
N GLY A 339 -17.98 -47.63 62.70
CA GLY A 339 -18.42 -47.18 61.38
C GLY A 339 -18.81 -45.69 61.28
N LYS A 340 -18.50 -44.87 62.28
CA LYS A 340 -18.72 -43.42 62.28
C LYS A 340 -17.49 -42.67 61.74
N PRO A 341 -17.65 -41.54 61.02
CA PRO A 341 -16.54 -40.65 60.70
C PRO A 341 -15.69 -40.33 61.95
N ALA A 342 -14.37 -40.34 61.80
CA ALA A 342 -13.42 -40.07 62.90
C ALA A 342 -12.22 -39.23 62.47
N TYR A 343 -11.73 -39.39 61.24
CA TYR A 343 -10.59 -38.64 60.70
C TYR A 343 -10.79 -38.29 59.23
N PHE A 344 -10.14 -37.24 58.77
CA PHE A 344 -9.90 -36.98 57.35
C PHE A 344 -8.51 -37.48 56.96
N ALA A 345 -8.41 -38.26 55.89
CA ALA A 345 -7.16 -38.58 55.22
C ALA A 345 -7.06 -37.74 53.94
N THR A 346 -5.95 -37.01 53.82
CA THR A 346 -5.71 -36.03 52.77
C THR A 346 -4.44 -36.39 52.01
N ALA A 347 -4.55 -36.51 50.69
CA ALA A 347 -3.41 -36.72 49.79
C ALA A 347 -3.24 -35.49 48.89
N ALA A 348 -2.04 -34.92 48.84
CA ALA A 348 -1.72 -33.68 48.13
C ALA A 348 -0.48 -33.81 47.23
N LEU A 349 -0.55 -33.28 46.02
CA LEU A 349 0.55 -33.30 45.04
C LEU A 349 0.96 -31.86 44.68
N ASP A 350 2.25 -31.55 44.75
CA ASP A 350 2.83 -30.27 44.33
C ASP A 350 2.75 -30.08 42.81
N LEU A 351 2.05 -29.03 42.37
CA LEU A 351 1.90 -28.65 40.97
C LEU A 351 2.84 -27.52 40.54
N THR A 352 3.68 -26.98 41.43
CA THR A 352 4.55 -25.80 41.19
C THR A 352 5.36 -25.94 39.90
N ARG A 353 5.95 -27.13 39.66
CA ARG A 353 6.72 -27.40 38.44
C ARG A 353 5.85 -27.32 37.18
N GLN A 354 4.70 -27.99 37.17
CA GLN A 354 3.78 -28.03 36.03
C GLN A 354 3.18 -26.65 35.74
N TYR A 355 2.91 -25.86 36.78
CA TYR A 355 2.42 -24.48 36.67
C TYR A 355 3.49 -23.56 36.04
N ASN A 356 4.75 -23.71 36.42
CA ASN A 356 5.86 -22.95 35.85
C ASN A 356 6.16 -23.33 34.39
N GLU A 357 6.16 -24.63 34.06
CA GLU A 357 6.32 -25.13 32.69
C GLU A 357 5.16 -24.64 31.77
N ARG A 358 3.92 -24.59 32.30
CA ARG A 358 2.76 -24.02 31.59
C ARG A 358 2.94 -22.51 31.33
N LYS A 359 3.29 -21.72 32.34
CA LYS A 359 3.52 -20.27 32.18
C LYS A 359 4.66 -19.96 31.19
N GLN A 360 5.75 -20.72 31.19
CA GLN A 360 6.83 -20.54 30.22
C GLN A 360 6.36 -20.85 28.80
N THR A 361 5.58 -21.92 28.61
CA THR A 361 5.02 -22.28 27.31
C THR A 361 4.05 -21.20 26.79
N GLU A 362 3.20 -20.67 27.66
CA GLU A 362 2.26 -19.58 27.35
C GLU A 362 3.00 -18.29 26.97
N GLN A 363 4.05 -17.91 27.71
CA GLN A 363 4.88 -16.75 27.39
C GLN A 363 5.59 -16.89 26.03
N VAL A 364 6.16 -18.06 25.73
CA VAL A 364 6.79 -18.35 24.43
C VAL A 364 5.76 -18.30 23.29
N LEU A 365 4.53 -18.76 23.52
CA LEU A 365 3.44 -18.69 22.54
C LEU A 365 3.03 -17.23 22.27
N ILE A 366 2.93 -16.39 23.31
CA ILE A 366 2.63 -14.95 23.21
C ILE A 366 3.74 -14.22 22.44
N GLU A 367 5.01 -14.49 22.74
CA GLU A 367 6.14 -13.91 22.00
C GLU A 367 6.16 -14.35 20.53
N ALA A 368 5.88 -15.63 20.25
CA ALA A 368 5.81 -16.13 18.87
C ALA A 368 4.66 -15.47 18.09
N LYS A 369 3.49 -15.32 18.73
CA LYS A 369 2.33 -14.62 18.16
C LYS A 369 2.67 -13.16 17.84
N HIS A 370 3.23 -12.40 18.78
CA HIS A 370 3.61 -11.00 18.54
C HIS A 370 4.69 -10.85 17.46
N LYS A 371 5.64 -11.79 17.35
CA LYS A 371 6.62 -11.79 16.24
C LYS A 371 5.96 -12.04 14.89
N ALA A 372 4.96 -12.93 14.81
CA ALA A 372 4.20 -13.18 13.59
C ALA A 372 3.31 -11.97 13.20
N GLU A 373 2.62 -11.37 14.17
CA GLU A 373 1.81 -10.15 13.97
C GLU A 373 2.67 -8.98 13.50
N ALA A 374 3.82 -8.74 14.12
CA ALA A 374 4.75 -7.68 13.72
C ALA A 374 5.33 -7.91 12.31
N ALA A 375 5.63 -9.16 11.94
CA ALA A 375 6.08 -9.50 10.59
C ALA A 375 4.98 -9.29 9.54
N SER A 376 3.73 -9.67 9.84
CA SER A 376 2.58 -9.43 8.96
C SER A 376 2.29 -7.93 8.79
N GLN A 377 2.34 -7.17 9.88
CA GLN A 377 2.19 -5.71 9.85
C GLN A 377 3.28 -5.05 8.99
N ALA A 378 4.56 -5.42 9.19
CA ALA A 378 5.66 -4.91 8.39
C ALA A 378 5.56 -5.28 6.90
N LYS A 379 5.04 -6.47 6.56
CA LYS A 379 4.73 -6.88 5.18
C LYS A 379 3.66 -5.96 4.56
N SER A 380 2.57 -5.68 5.30
CA SER A 380 1.49 -4.80 4.87
C SER A 380 1.97 -3.36 4.65
N ASP A 381 2.76 -2.81 5.58
CA ASP A 381 3.26 -1.43 5.50
C ASP A 381 4.29 -1.26 4.37
N PHE A 382 5.13 -2.28 4.13
CA PHE A 382 6.03 -2.31 2.98
C PHE A 382 5.26 -2.25 1.66
N LEU A 383 4.20 -3.06 1.50
CA LEU A 383 3.40 -3.07 0.28
C LEU A 383 2.62 -1.76 0.08
N ALA A 384 2.08 -1.16 1.15
CA ALA A 384 1.42 0.14 1.10
C ALA A 384 2.37 1.25 0.59
N ASN A 385 3.59 1.32 1.13
CA ASN A 385 4.60 2.28 0.71
C ASN A 385 5.08 2.04 -0.74
N MET A 386 5.35 0.78 -1.11
CA MET A 386 5.75 0.42 -2.48
C MET A 386 4.66 0.77 -3.50
N SER A 387 3.38 0.63 -3.18
CA SER A 387 2.30 1.06 -4.10
C SER A 387 2.34 2.57 -4.35
N HIS A 388 2.56 3.40 -3.33
CA HIS A 388 2.69 4.86 -3.53
C HIS A 388 3.95 5.23 -4.35
N GLU A 389 5.08 4.57 -4.11
CA GLU A 389 6.31 4.78 -4.88
C GLU A 389 6.21 4.30 -6.34
N ILE A 390 5.40 3.28 -6.63
CA ILE A 390 5.15 2.81 -8.01
C ILE A 390 4.04 3.62 -8.70
N ARG A 391 2.96 3.98 -7.99
CA ARG A 391 1.82 4.72 -8.54
C ARG A 391 2.21 6.13 -8.99
N THR A 392 3.09 6.81 -8.27
CA THR A 392 3.50 8.18 -8.57
C THR A 392 4.18 8.34 -9.95
N PRO A 393 5.25 7.60 -10.29
CA PRO A 393 5.84 7.65 -11.63
C PRO A 393 4.93 7.06 -12.71
N LEU A 394 4.10 6.06 -12.37
CA LEU A 394 3.21 5.42 -13.33
C LEU A 394 2.05 6.33 -13.75
N ASN A 395 1.43 7.05 -12.81
CA ASN A 395 0.45 8.10 -13.10
C ASN A 395 1.03 9.20 -13.98
N ALA A 396 2.29 9.59 -13.79
CA ALA A 396 2.95 10.57 -14.65
C ALA A 396 3.09 10.06 -16.10
N VAL A 397 3.45 8.79 -16.30
CA VAL A 397 3.53 8.15 -17.64
C VAL A 397 2.15 8.01 -18.29
N ILE A 398 1.13 7.61 -17.53
CA ILE A 398 -0.26 7.51 -18.01
C ILE A 398 -0.77 8.91 -18.43
N GLY A 399 -0.64 9.92 -17.56
CA GLY A 399 -1.10 11.28 -17.86
C GLY A 399 -0.36 11.95 -19.02
N LEU A 400 0.96 11.73 -19.15
CA LEU A 400 1.74 12.24 -20.30
C LEU A 400 1.35 11.57 -21.62
N SER A 401 1.05 10.26 -21.61
CA SER A 401 0.61 9.54 -22.80
C SER A 401 -0.82 9.92 -23.20
N GLU A 402 -1.74 10.02 -22.22
CA GLU A 402 -3.12 10.47 -22.42
C GLU A 402 -3.20 11.91 -22.97
N PHE A 403 -2.39 12.82 -22.40
CA PHE A 403 -2.27 14.19 -22.89
C PHE A 403 -1.78 14.25 -24.34
N GLN A 404 -0.78 13.46 -24.71
CA GLN A 404 -0.29 13.43 -26.10
C GLN A 404 -1.33 12.86 -27.07
N LEU A 405 -2.05 11.79 -26.68
CA LEU A 405 -3.12 11.17 -27.48
C LEU A 405 -4.28 12.14 -27.74
N THR A 406 -4.61 12.99 -26.77
CA THR A 406 -5.72 13.96 -26.87
C THR A 406 -5.33 15.31 -27.49
N SER A 407 -4.07 15.74 -27.39
CA SER A 407 -3.67 17.12 -27.69
C SER A 407 -2.98 17.34 -29.05
N SER A 408 -2.79 16.30 -29.88
CA SER A 408 -1.96 16.41 -31.09
C SER A 408 -2.45 15.58 -32.29
N LYS A 409 -2.33 16.14 -33.51
CA LYS A 409 -2.38 15.36 -34.76
C LYS A 409 -1.08 14.55 -34.90
N LEU A 410 -1.04 13.40 -34.25
CA LEU A 410 0.11 12.50 -34.25
C LEU A 410 0.17 11.65 -35.54
N PRO A 411 1.38 11.32 -36.05
CA PRO A 411 1.55 10.26 -37.04
C PRO A 411 1.06 8.91 -36.47
N ALA A 412 0.44 8.08 -37.32
CA ALA A 412 -0.21 6.83 -36.89
C ALA A 412 0.71 5.88 -36.09
N GLU A 413 1.99 5.74 -36.46
CA GLU A 413 2.96 4.94 -35.68
C GLU A 413 3.18 5.49 -34.26
N VAL A 414 3.25 6.82 -34.10
CA VAL A 414 3.48 7.45 -32.79
C VAL A 414 2.22 7.37 -31.93
N TYR A 415 1.04 7.53 -32.54
CA TYR A 415 -0.24 7.34 -31.88
C TYR A 415 -0.40 5.90 -31.34
N GLY A 416 -0.12 4.89 -32.18
CA GLY A 416 -0.17 3.48 -31.77
C GLY A 416 0.81 3.14 -30.64
N HIS A 417 2.05 3.63 -30.70
CA HIS A 417 3.00 3.46 -29.59
C HIS A 417 2.55 4.15 -28.29
N LEU A 418 1.95 5.35 -28.37
CA LEU A 418 1.43 6.06 -27.20
C LEU A 418 0.21 5.36 -26.59
N GLN A 419 -0.73 4.85 -27.40
CA GLN A 419 -1.81 3.99 -26.91
C GLN A 419 -1.26 2.75 -26.21
N GLN A 420 -0.25 2.09 -26.78
CA GLN A 420 0.35 0.90 -26.19
C GLN A 420 1.05 1.20 -24.85
N ILE A 421 1.74 2.34 -24.73
CA ILE A 421 2.34 2.81 -23.47
C ILE A 421 1.27 3.13 -22.43
N HIS A 422 0.22 3.86 -22.81
CA HIS A 422 -0.90 4.24 -21.95
C HIS A 422 -1.60 2.99 -21.38
N HIS A 423 -1.98 2.06 -22.25
CA HIS A 423 -2.60 0.78 -21.89
C HIS A 423 -1.69 -0.09 -21.00
N SER A 424 -0.40 -0.18 -21.32
CA SER A 424 0.58 -0.90 -20.48
C SER A 424 0.73 -0.27 -19.10
N GLY A 425 0.65 1.06 -18.99
CA GLY A 425 0.65 1.79 -17.73
C GLY A 425 -0.56 1.46 -16.88
N GLN A 426 -1.77 1.53 -17.46
CA GLN A 426 -3.03 1.17 -16.79
C GLN A 426 -3.04 -0.28 -16.30
N LEU A 427 -2.61 -1.24 -17.13
CA LEU A 427 -2.49 -2.65 -16.74
C LEU A 427 -1.57 -2.83 -15.53
N LEU A 428 -0.39 -2.20 -15.52
CA LEU A 428 0.56 -2.32 -14.41
C LEU A 428 0.03 -1.67 -13.13
N LEU A 429 -0.78 -0.61 -13.24
CA LEU A 429 -1.41 0.04 -12.11
C LEU A 429 -2.53 -0.82 -11.51
N GLY A 430 -3.32 -1.50 -12.36
CA GLY A 430 -4.26 -2.54 -11.94
C GLY A 430 -3.57 -3.66 -11.16
N ILE A 431 -2.46 -4.20 -11.67
CA ILE A 431 -1.67 -5.25 -10.99
C ILE A 431 -1.18 -4.81 -9.61
N VAL A 432 -0.74 -3.56 -9.47
CA VAL A 432 -0.29 -3.00 -8.18
C VAL A 432 -1.46 -2.83 -7.21
N ASN A 433 -2.63 -2.43 -7.70
CA ASN A 433 -3.84 -2.31 -6.88
C ASN A 433 -4.39 -3.68 -6.45
N ASP A 434 -4.42 -4.68 -7.34
CA ASP A 434 -4.78 -6.07 -7.00
C ASP A 434 -3.93 -6.62 -5.85
N LEU A 435 -2.60 -6.39 -5.92
CA LEU A 435 -1.66 -6.87 -4.91
C LEU A 435 -1.84 -6.15 -3.56
N LEU A 436 -2.21 -4.86 -3.58
CA LEU A 436 -2.62 -4.13 -2.37
C LEU A 436 -3.93 -4.66 -1.79
N ASP A 437 -4.97 -4.81 -2.60
CA ASP A 437 -6.29 -5.25 -2.13
C ASP A 437 -6.17 -6.66 -1.54
N PHE A 438 -5.44 -7.58 -2.19
CA PHE A 438 -5.10 -8.89 -1.62
C PHE A 438 -4.40 -8.78 -0.26
N SER A 439 -3.39 -7.91 -0.12
CA SER A 439 -2.68 -7.71 1.16
C SER A 439 -3.56 -7.09 2.26
N LYS A 440 -4.53 -6.24 1.90
CA LYS A 440 -5.49 -5.67 2.86
C LYS A 440 -6.47 -6.73 3.35
N ILE A 441 -6.94 -7.61 2.47
CA ILE A 441 -7.83 -8.71 2.83
C ILE A 441 -7.10 -9.74 3.70
N GLU A 442 -5.88 -10.14 3.33
CA GLU A 442 -5.05 -11.06 4.13
C GLU A 442 -4.80 -10.52 5.55
N ALA A 443 -4.70 -9.19 5.71
CA ALA A 443 -4.55 -8.52 6.99
C ALA A 443 -5.88 -8.23 7.73
N GLY A 444 -7.04 -8.53 7.14
CA GLY A 444 -8.36 -8.23 7.72
C GLY A 444 -8.69 -6.73 7.80
N LYS A 445 -8.08 -5.90 6.94
CA LYS A 445 -8.18 -4.43 6.91
C LYS A 445 -8.93 -3.89 5.69
N MET A 446 -9.90 -4.65 5.19
CA MET A 446 -10.70 -4.23 4.04
C MET A 446 -12.15 -4.04 4.47
N ASP A 447 -12.56 -2.77 4.53
CA ASP A 447 -13.93 -2.38 4.84
C ASP A 447 -14.79 -2.41 3.57
N VAL A 448 -16.04 -2.84 3.72
CA VAL A 448 -17.09 -2.82 2.69
C VAL A 448 -18.03 -1.67 2.99
N ILE A 449 -18.22 -0.77 2.03
CA ILE A 449 -18.97 0.46 2.21
C ILE A 449 -20.41 0.26 1.72
N SER A 450 -21.38 0.25 2.64
CA SER A 450 -22.78 -0.04 2.32
C SER A 450 -23.56 1.25 2.02
N GLU A 451 -23.71 1.59 0.74
CA GLU A 451 -24.35 2.83 0.25
C GLU A 451 -25.55 2.57 -0.67
N PRO A 452 -26.48 3.53 -0.84
CA PRO A 452 -27.58 3.40 -1.80
C PRO A 452 -27.05 3.52 -3.24
N PHE A 453 -27.23 2.48 -4.05
CA PHE A 453 -26.86 2.46 -5.48
C PHE A 453 -28.00 1.91 -6.35
N ASN A 454 -27.97 2.24 -7.64
CA ASN A 454 -28.87 1.68 -8.65
C ASN A 454 -28.16 0.54 -9.40
N LEU A 455 -28.83 -0.59 -9.56
CA LEU A 455 -28.29 -1.76 -10.26
C LEU A 455 -28.15 -1.51 -11.78
N ASP A 456 -29.00 -0.66 -12.36
CA ASP A 456 -28.89 -0.23 -13.76
C ASP A 456 -27.55 0.49 -14.04
N ASP A 457 -27.00 1.24 -13.07
CA ASP A 457 -25.69 1.92 -13.22
C ASP A 457 -24.53 0.93 -13.30
N VAL A 458 -24.60 -0.20 -12.57
CA VAL A 458 -23.61 -1.28 -12.64
C VAL A 458 -23.61 -1.89 -14.04
N ILE A 459 -24.78 -2.19 -14.59
CA ILE A 459 -24.94 -2.72 -15.95
C ILE A 459 -24.43 -1.73 -17.00
N LYS A 460 -24.74 -0.44 -16.85
CA LYS A 460 -24.28 0.65 -17.74
C LYS A 460 -22.75 0.78 -17.74
N GLN A 461 -22.11 0.68 -16.58
CA GLN A 461 -20.65 0.70 -16.47
C GLN A 461 -20.01 -0.54 -17.12
N LEU A 462 -20.56 -1.74 -16.87
CA LEU A 462 -20.05 -2.98 -17.47
C LEU A 462 -20.24 -3.01 -18.99
N SER A 463 -21.37 -2.53 -19.51
CA SER A 463 -21.59 -2.32 -20.95
C SER A 463 -20.48 -1.43 -21.52
N THR A 464 -20.33 -0.22 -20.98
CA THR A 464 -19.34 0.77 -21.46
C THR A 464 -17.91 0.23 -21.48
N LEU A 465 -17.52 -0.59 -20.50
CA LEU A 465 -16.18 -1.17 -20.41
C LEU A 465 -15.91 -2.30 -21.41
N PHE A 466 -16.93 -3.06 -21.82
CA PHE A 466 -16.74 -4.32 -22.54
C PHE A 466 -17.28 -4.35 -23.98
N SER A 467 -18.18 -3.44 -24.40
CA SER A 467 -18.75 -3.42 -25.76
C SER A 467 -17.69 -3.49 -26.87
N LEU A 468 -16.63 -2.68 -26.78
CA LEU A 468 -15.55 -2.66 -27.78
C LEU A 468 -14.77 -3.99 -27.77
N ALA A 469 -14.41 -4.48 -26.58
CA ALA A 469 -13.61 -5.71 -26.44
C ALA A 469 -14.37 -6.98 -26.85
N SER A 470 -15.71 -7.00 -26.75
CA SER A 470 -16.54 -8.05 -27.33
C SER A 470 -16.66 -7.90 -28.85
N SER A 471 -16.89 -6.67 -29.35
CA SER A 471 -17.01 -6.39 -30.79
C SER A 471 -15.74 -6.72 -31.57
N GLU A 472 -14.56 -6.29 -31.10
CA GLU A 472 -13.25 -6.60 -31.71
C GLU A 472 -12.99 -8.11 -31.89
N LYS A 473 -13.64 -8.95 -31.06
CA LYS A 473 -13.56 -10.42 -31.14
C LYS A 473 -14.70 -11.06 -31.92
N GLY A 474 -15.74 -10.33 -32.31
CA GLY A 474 -17.00 -10.90 -32.80
C GLY A 474 -17.67 -11.78 -31.75
N LEU A 475 -17.59 -11.39 -30.47
CA LEU A 475 -18.32 -12.00 -29.36
C LEU A 475 -19.63 -11.25 -29.14
N GLU A 476 -20.70 -12.00 -28.96
CA GLU A 476 -21.96 -11.43 -28.49
C GLU A 476 -21.91 -11.23 -26.98
N LEU A 477 -22.30 -10.04 -26.52
CA LEU A 477 -22.40 -9.71 -25.10
C LEU A 477 -23.87 -9.47 -24.73
N ILE A 478 -24.39 -10.25 -23.79
CA ILE A 478 -25.76 -10.17 -23.30
C ILE A 478 -25.72 -9.76 -21.81
N LEU A 479 -26.45 -8.71 -21.46
CA LEU A 479 -26.59 -8.21 -20.08
C LEU A 479 -28.07 -8.22 -19.70
N HIS A 480 -28.54 -9.27 -19.01
CA HIS A 480 -29.95 -9.42 -18.65
C HIS A 480 -30.22 -8.97 -17.21
N LEU A 481 -31.02 -7.90 -17.08
CA LEU A 481 -31.58 -7.42 -15.82
C LEU A 481 -33.12 -7.37 -15.94
N PRO A 482 -33.85 -8.36 -15.38
CA PRO A 482 -35.30 -8.42 -15.36
C PRO A 482 -35.97 -7.14 -14.84
N SER A 483 -36.93 -6.62 -15.61
CA SER A 483 -37.68 -5.37 -15.32
C SER A 483 -38.61 -5.45 -14.10
N SER A 484 -38.78 -6.64 -13.53
CA SER A 484 -39.57 -6.93 -12.32
C SER A 484 -38.82 -6.67 -11.00
N MET A 485 -37.51 -6.44 -11.04
CA MET A 485 -36.70 -6.20 -9.84
C MET A 485 -36.73 -4.74 -9.37
N PRO A 486 -36.58 -4.48 -8.05
CA PRO A 486 -36.25 -3.16 -7.53
C PRO A 486 -34.95 -2.60 -8.13
N HIS A 487 -34.91 -1.31 -8.47
CA HIS A 487 -33.70 -0.67 -9.01
C HIS A 487 -32.66 -0.33 -7.93
N TRP A 488 -33.12 0.07 -6.73
CA TRP A 488 -32.30 0.66 -5.69
C TRP A 488 -32.00 -0.30 -4.53
N TYR A 489 -30.71 -0.45 -4.22
CA TYR A 489 -30.18 -1.34 -3.19
C TYR A 489 -29.18 -0.63 -2.29
N GLN A 490 -28.96 -1.15 -1.09
CA GLN A 490 -27.87 -0.75 -0.20
C GLN A 490 -26.73 -1.76 -0.33
N GLY A 491 -25.51 -1.31 -0.63
CA GLY A 491 -24.35 -2.18 -0.76
C GLY A 491 -23.14 -1.45 -1.34
N ASP A 492 -22.07 -2.19 -1.64
CA ASP A 492 -20.83 -1.61 -2.15
C ASP A 492 -20.79 -1.68 -3.68
N PHE A 493 -21.24 -0.60 -4.31
CA PHE A 493 -21.25 -0.44 -5.77
C PHE A 493 -19.87 -0.69 -6.40
N LEU A 494 -18.81 -0.20 -5.76
CA LEU A 494 -17.45 -0.30 -6.29
C LEU A 494 -16.94 -1.74 -6.24
N ARG A 495 -17.14 -2.45 -5.12
CA ARG A 495 -16.70 -3.85 -4.97
C ARG A 495 -17.55 -4.83 -5.77
N LEU A 496 -18.86 -4.60 -5.89
CA LEU A 496 -19.71 -5.37 -6.79
C LEU A 496 -19.26 -5.21 -8.25
N THR A 497 -19.00 -3.98 -8.69
CA THR A 497 -18.50 -3.69 -10.04
C THR A 497 -17.12 -4.28 -10.27
N GLN A 498 -16.22 -4.26 -9.28
CA GLN A 498 -14.90 -4.90 -9.34
C GLN A 498 -15.00 -6.43 -9.51
N VAL A 499 -15.89 -7.09 -8.76
CA VAL A 499 -16.16 -8.53 -8.90
C VAL A 499 -16.65 -8.86 -10.31
N LEU A 500 -17.67 -8.15 -10.80
CA LEU A 500 -18.26 -8.40 -12.11
C LEU A 500 -17.29 -8.08 -13.26
N THR A 501 -16.51 -7.00 -13.15
CA THR A 501 -15.47 -6.64 -14.13
C THR A 501 -14.41 -7.73 -14.26
N ASN A 502 -13.94 -8.28 -13.13
CA ASN A 502 -12.97 -9.38 -13.13
C ASN A 502 -13.52 -10.66 -13.77
N LEU A 503 -14.80 -10.99 -13.53
CA LEU A 503 -15.43 -12.16 -14.14
C LEU A 503 -15.64 -11.94 -15.65
N MET A 504 -16.20 -10.80 -16.05
CA MET A 504 -16.44 -10.40 -17.45
C MET A 504 -15.17 -10.39 -18.29
N ALA A 505 -14.09 -9.77 -17.77
CA ALA A 505 -12.79 -9.74 -18.44
C ALA A 505 -12.23 -11.15 -18.68
N ASN A 506 -12.45 -12.09 -17.76
CA ASN A 506 -12.05 -13.49 -17.95
C ASN A 506 -12.94 -14.20 -19.00
N ALA A 507 -14.26 -14.04 -18.95
CA ALA A 507 -15.17 -14.64 -19.94
C ALA A 507 -14.85 -14.18 -21.38
N ILE A 508 -14.71 -12.87 -21.60
CA ILE A 508 -14.34 -12.29 -22.89
C ILE A 508 -12.93 -12.73 -23.30
N LYS A 509 -11.99 -12.88 -22.36
CA LYS A 509 -10.62 -13.35 -22.64
C LYS A 509 -10.57 -14.81 -23.11
N PHE A 510 -11.31 -15.71 -22.47
CA PHE A 510 -11.26 -17.16 -22.71
C PHE A 510 -12.30 -17.70 -23.71
N THR A 511 -13.19 -16.84 -24.20
CA THR A 511 -14.05 -17.12 -25.35
C THR A 511 -13.39 -16.56 -26.62
N GLU A 512 -13.24 -17.40 -27.65
CA GLU A 512 -12.74 -16.98 -28.96
C GLU A 512 -13.86 -16.59 -29.93
N ARG A 513 -15.01 -17.28 -29.84
CA ARG A 513 -16.24 -17.04 -30.61
C ARG A 513 -17.45 -17.51 -29.81
N GLY A 514 -18.62 -16.92 -30.06
CA GLY A 514 -19.87 -17.23 -29.36
C GLY A 514 -20.30 -16.11 -28.43
N LEU A 515 -20.90 -16.45 -27.29
CA LEU A 515 -21.59 -15.51 -26.41
C LEU A 515 -21.00 -15.45 -24.99
N VAL A 516 -21.13 -14.28 -24.38
CA VAL A 516 -20.93 -14.03 -22.96
C VAL A 516 -22.21 -13.40 -22.40
N GLU A 517 -22.77 -14.00 -21.36
CA GLU A 517 -24.08 -13.67 -20.80
C GLU A 517 -23.94 -13.38 -19.30
N LEU A 518 -24.22 -12.13 -18.88
CA LEU A 518 -24.40 -11.77 -17.48
C LEU A 518 -25.91 -11.69 -17.18
N GLN A 519 -26.39 -12.59 -16.33
CA GLN A 519 -27.78 -12.67 -15.91
C GLN A 519 -27.87 -12.35 -14.41
N ILE A 520 -28.83 -11.50 -14.02
CA ILE A 520 -29.13 -11.22 -12.61
C ILE A 520 -30.55 -11.69 -12.29
N GLU A 521 -30.69 -12.55 -11.27
CA GLU A 521 -31.97 -13.14 -10.87
C GLU A 521 -32.31 -12.81 -9.42
N ALA A 522 -33.54 -12.36 -9.13
CA ALA A 522 -34.03 -12.31 -7.76
C ALA A 522 -34.55 -13.68 -7.33
N LYS A 523 -33.88 -14.31 -6.36
CA LYS A 523 -34.34 -15.56 -5.74
C LYS A 523 -35.45 -15.35 -4.73
N GLU A 524 -35.35 -14.25 -3.98
CA GLU A 524 -36.28 -13.87 -2.93
C GLU A 524 -36.32 -12.35 -2.84
N VAL A 525 -37.52 -11.77 -2.78
CA VAL A 525 -37.72 -10.32 -2.66
C VAL A 525 -38.68 -10.08 -1.50
N THR A 526 -38.23 -9.32 -0.52
CA THR A 526 -39.05 -8.86 0.61
C THR A 526 -39.27 -7.35 0.51
N GLU A 527 -40.00 -6.77 1.46
CA GLU A 527 -40.11 -5.31 1.56
C GLU A 527 -38.78 -4.63 1.97
N GLN A 528 -37.87 -5.36 2.62
CA GLN A 528 -36.64 -4.80 3.23
C GLN A 528 -35.34 -5.23 2.56
N SER A 529 -35.28 -6.42 1.94
CA SER A 529 -34.11 -6.96 1.24
C SER A 529 -34.51 -7.75 0.00
N ALA A 530 -33.55 -7.99 -0.90
CA ALA A 530 -33.67 -9.01 -1.93
C ALA A 530 -32.40 -9.87 -1.96
N LYS A 531 -32.58 -11.19 -2.13
CA LYS A 531 -31.49 -12.11 -2.39
C LYS A 531 -31.30 -12.24 -3.90
N LEU A 532 -30.26 -11.60 -4.41
CA LEU A 532 -29.92 -11.59 -5.82
C LEU A 532 -28.86 -12.63 -6.13
N ARG A 533 -29.02 -13.31 -7.26
CA ARG A 533 -28.02 -14.17 -7.89
C ARG A 533 -27.43 -13.43 -9.08
N PHE A 534 -26.11 -13.35 -9.12
CA PHE A 534 -25.35 -12.88 -10.27
C PHE A 534 -24.74 -14.12 -10.94
N SER A 535 -25.04 -14.34 -12.21
CA SER A 535 -24.56 -15.48 -13.00
C SER A 535 -23.87 -14.96 -14.27
N LEU A 536 -22.58 -15.24 -14.42
CA LEU A 536 -21.84 -14.98 -15.67
C LEU A 536 -21.55 -16.29 -16.38
N LYS A 537 -22.04 -16.42 -17.61
CA LYS A 537 -21.91 -17.60 -18.45
C LYS A 537 -21.13 -17.26 -19.72
N ASP A 538 -20.19 -18.13 -20.08
CA ASP A 538 -19.38 -18.03 -21.30
C ASP A 538 -19.53 -19.30 -22.14
N SER A 539 -19.41 -19.18 -23.47
CA SER A 539 -19.32 -20.33 -24.38
C SER A 539 -17.87 -20.70 -24.75
N GLY A 540 -16.92 -20.43 -23.85
CA GLY A 540 -15.49 -20.56 -24.08
C GLY A 540 -14.95 -21.98 -23.92
N ILE A 541 -13.63 -22.07 -23.71
CA ILE A 541 -12.90 -23.36 -23.65
C ILE A 541 -13.32 -24.28 -22.48
N GLY A 542 -13.99 -23.75 -21.45
CA GLY A 542 -14.30 -24.46 -20.21
C GLY A 542 -13.05 -24.94 -19.44
N MET A 543 -13.26 -25.66 -18.34
CA MET A 543 -12.20 -26.06 -17.41
C MET A 543 -12.34 -27.51 -16.92
N THR A 544 -11.22 -28.21 -16.76
CA THR A 544 -11.18 -29.55 -16.14
C THR A 544 -11.42 -29.49 -14.63
N PRO A 545 -11.85 -30.59 -13.97
CA PRO A 545 -12.03 -30.61 -12.52
C PRO A 545 -10.76 -30.23 -11.72
N GLU A 546 -9.57 -30.56 -12.23
CA GLU A 546 -8.28 -30.19 -11.62
C GLU A 546 -7.99 -28.69 -11.73
N GLN A 547 -8.36 -28.06 -12.85
CA GLN A 547 -8.27 -26.60 -13.03
C GLN A 547 -9.25 -25.89 -12.09
N GLN A 548 -10.49 -26.37 -11.98
CA GLN A 548 -11.52 -25.81 -11.10
C GLN A 548 -11.09 -25.79 -9.62
N GLN A 549 -10.47 -26.87 -9.12
CA GLN A 549 -9.97 -26.95 -7.73
C GLN A 549 -8.83 -25.97 -7.39
N ASN A 550 -8.14 -25.44 -8.40
CA ASN A 550 -6.98 -24.56 -8.22
C ASN A 550 -7.27 -23.10 -8.61
N LEU A 551 -8.44 -22.81 -9.18
CA LEU A 551 -8.78 -21.51 -9.78
C LEU A 551 -8.81 -20.34 -8.78
N PHE A 552 -9.29 -20.59 -7.56
CA PHE A 552 -9.41 -19.58 -6.49
C PHE A 552 -8.19 -19.52 -5.55
N LYS A 553 -7.10 -20.24 -5.87
CA LYS A 553 -5.86 -20.19 -5.09
C LYS A 553 -4.96 -19.07 -5.64
N ALA A 554 -4.50 -18.18 -4.76
CA ALA A 554 -3.64 -17.06 -5.13
C ALA A 554 -2.41 -17.51 -5.96
N PHE A 555 -2.07 -16.73 -6.99
CA PHE A 555 -0.95 -16.95 -7.91
C PHE A 555 -1.01 -18.23 -8.76
N THR A 556 -2.14 -18.96 -8.76
CA THR A 556 -2.28 -20.19 -9.56
C THR A 556 -2.86 -19.88 -10.93
N GLN A 557 -2.25 -20.44 -11.99
CA GLN A 557 -2.68 -20.25 -13.37
C GLN A 557 -2.97 -21.61 -14.01
N ALA A 558 -4.10 -21.71 -14.72
CA ALA A 558 -4.66 -22.99 -15.16
C ALA A 558 -3.91 -23.66 -16.32
N ASP A 559 -3.03 -22.94 -17.05
CA ASP A 559 -2.29 -23.51 -18.18
C ASP A 559 -0.99 -22.75 -18.53
N ASN A 560 0.12 -23.49 -18.70
CA ASN A 560 1.43 -22.94 -19.13
C ASN A 560 1.55 -22.79 -20.66
N SER A 561 0.56 -23.24 -21.43
CA SER A 561 0.57 -23.19 -22.90
C SER A 561 -0.09 -21.93 -23.50
N ILE A 562 -1.13 -21.42 -22.83
CA ILE A 562 -1.96 -20.29 -23.29
C ILE A 562 -1.38 -18.91 -22.87
N THR A 563 -0.46 -18.91 -21.89
CA THR A 563 0.12 -17.71 -21.25
C THR A 563 0.92 -16.75 -22.15
N ARG A 564 1.23 -17.12 -23.41
CA ARG A 564 1.97 -16.24 -24.33
C ARG A 564 1.13 -15.18 -25.04
N ARG A 565 -0.21 -15.26 -25.02
CA ARG A 565 -1.08 -14.25 -25.66
C ARG A 565 -1.76 -13.29 -24.68
N HIS A 566 -2.17 -13.77 -23.50
CA HIS A 566 -2.93 -12.94 -22.54
C HIS A 566 -2.54 -13.25 -21.07
N GLY A 567 -1.43 -12.68 -20.60
CA GLY A 567 -0.98 -12.80 -19.21
C GLY A 567 -1.90 -12.07 -18.20
N GLY A 568 -1.95 -12.57 -16.96
CA GLY A 568 -2.64 -11.92 -15.84
C GLY A 568 -2.06 -12.43 -14.50
N THR A 569 -2.33 -11.74 -13.39
CA THR A 569 -1.67 -12.01 -12.09
C THR A 569 -2.06 -13.34 -11.44
N GLY A 570 -3.22 -13.89 -11.78
CA GLY A 570 -3.83 -15.00 -11.02
C GLY A 570 -4.37 -14.56 -9.65
N LEU A 571 -4.50 -13.25 -9.39
CA LEU A 571 -5.06 -12.71 -8.15
C LEU A 571 -6.54 -12.33 -8.28
N GLY A 572 -6.97 -11.83 -9.45
CA GLY A 572 -8.33 -11.27 -9.65
C GLY A 572 -9.48 -12.17 -9.17
N LEU A 573 -9.46 -13.47 -9.47
CA LEU A 573 -10.50 -14.41 -9.00
C LEU A 573 -10.43 -14.70 -7.50
N THR A 574 -9.22 -14.69 -6.90
CA THR A 574 -9.06 -14.84 -5.44
C THR A 574 -9.56 -13.60 -4.70
N ILE A 575 -9.29 -12.41 -5.23
CA ILE A 575 -9.81 -11.13 -4.71
C ILE A 575 -11.33 -11.11 -4.85
N SER A 576 -11.88 -11.45 -6.02
CA SER A 576 -13.33 -11.50 -6.24
C SER A 576 -14.04 -12.49 -5.31
N GLN A 577 -13.44 -13.67 -5.06
CA GLN A 577 -13.95 -14.63 -4.07
C GLN A 577 -14.06 -14.01 -2.67
N GLN A 578 -13.02 -13.32 -2.23
CA GLN A 578 -12.97 -12.69 -0.91
C GLN A 578 -13.89 -11.49 -0.80
N LEU A 579 -14.02 -10.67 -1.85
CA LEU A 579 -14.95 -9.53 -1.89
C LEU A 579 -16.41 -9.98 -1.74
N VAL A 580 -16.81 -11.07 -2.41
CA VAL A 580 -18.17 -11.63 -2.25
C VAL A 580 -18.42 -12.07 -0.80
N VAL A 581 -17.43 -12.70 -0.15
CA VAL A 581 -17.53 -13.09 1.27
C VAL A 581 -17.61 -11.87 2.19
N LEU A 582 -16.82 -10.82 1.95
CA LEU A 582 -16.87 -9.57 2.72
C LEU A 582 -18.20 -8.82 2.53
N MET A 583 -18.82 -8.92 1.35
CA MET A 583 -20.17 -8.39 1.06
C MET A 583 -21.30 -9.28 1.63
N GLY A 584 -20.99 -10.34 2.40
CA GLY A 584 -21.98 -11.20 3.06
C GLY A 584 -22.48 -12.39 2.23
N GLY A 585 -21.90 -12.66 1.07
CA GLY A 585 -22.17 -13.86 0.28
C GLY A 585 -21.38 -15.10 0.75
N GLU A 586 -21.75 -16.28 0.25
CA GLU A 586 -21.01 -17.53 0.52
C GLU A 586 -19.69 -17.65 -0.26
N GLY A 587 -19.52 -16.82 -1.30
CA GLY A 587 -18.41 -16.83 -2.25
C GLY A 587 -18.88 -17.01 -3.69
N ILE A 588 -17.93 -17.15 -4.62
CA ILE A 588 -18.21 -17.48 -6.03
C ILE A 588 -18.16 -18.99 -6.20
N HIS A 589 -19.15 -19.51 -6.92
CA HIS A 589 -19.26 -20.90 -7.34
C HIS A 589 -19.01 -21.00 -8.85
N LEU A 590 -18.62 -22.20 -9.31
CA LEU A 590 -18.28 -22.45 -10.70
C LEU A 590 -18.87 -23.79 -11.16
N ASN A 591 -19.61 -23.74 -12.26
CA ASN A 591 -20.00 -24.89 -13.06
C ASN A 591 -19.30 -24.77 -14.42
N SER A 592 -18.40 -25.70 -14.79
CA SER A 592 -17.73 -25.67 -16.09
C SER A 592 -17.46 -27.08 -16.60
N GLN A 593 -17.43 -27.24 -17.93
CA GLN A 593 -17.06 -28.49 -18.60
C GLN A 593 -16.16 -28.17 -19.80
N PRO A 594 -15.05 -28.90 -20.02
CA PRO A 594 -14.16 -28.64 -21.15
C PRO A 594 -14.89 -28.67 -22.50
N GLY A 595 -14.73 -27.61 -23.29
CA GLY A 595 -15.35 -27.43 -24.60
C GLY A 595 -16.83 -26.99 -24.60
N LEU A 596 -17.43 -26.75 -23.43
CA LEU A 596 -18.83 -26.31 -23.28
C LEU A 596 -18.96 -25.00 -22.48
N GLY A 597 -17.85 -24.27 -22.27
CA GLY A 597 -17.81 -23.01 -21.54
C GLY A 597 -17.86 -23.15 -20.02
N SER A 598 -18.17 -22.03 -19.36
CA SER A 598 -18.21 -21.91 -17.90
C SER A 598 -19.38 -21.05 -17.43
N CYS A 599 -19.83 -21.28 -16.21
CA CYS A 599 -20.80 -20.47 -15.51
C CYS A 599 -20.29 -20.19 -14.08
N PHE A 600 -19.93 -18.94 -13.82
CA PHE A 600 -19.58 -18.42 -12.52
C PHE A 600 -20.81 -17.79 -11.90
N TYR A 601 -21.16 -18.12 -10.66
CA TYR A 601 -22.29 -17.49 -9.99
C TYR A 601 -22.04 -17.24 -8.51
N PHE A 602 -22.68 -16.20 -7.98
CA PHE A 602 -22.70 -15.91 -6.54
C PHE A 602 -24.04 -15.31 -6.13
N ASP A 603 -24.38 -15.48 -4.85
CA ASP A 603 -25.59 -14.93 -4.24
C ASP A 603 -25.20 -13.82 -3.26
N LEU A 604 -25.88 -12.67 -3.29
CA LEU A 604 -25.81 -11.61 -2.28
C LEU A 604 -27.20 -11.29 -1.74
N GLU A 605 -27.31 -11.02 -0.44
CA GLU A 605 -28.50 -10.41 0.15
C GLU A 605 -28.28 -8.90 0.28
N LEU A 606 -29.05 -8.12 -0.48
CA LEU A 606 -28.94 -6.66 -0.51
C LEU A 606 -30.20 -6.03 0.10
N PRO A 607 -30.07 -5.19 1.15
CA PRO A 607 -31.18 -4.37 1.61
C PRO A 607 -31.70 -3.48 0.47
N ARG A 608 -33.01 -3.23 0.43
CA ARG A 608 -33.64 -2.34 -0.56
C ARG A 608 -33.49 -0.90 -0.12
N ALA A 609 -33.07 -0.03 -1.03
CA ALA A 609 -33.00 1.40 -0.80
C ALA A 609 -34.23 2.12 -1.39
N VAL A 610 -34.59 3.27 -0.81
CA VAL A 610 -35.64 4.15 -1.34
C VAL A 610 -34.96 5.26 -2.16
N PRO A 611 -35.38 5.51 -3.42
CA PRO A 611 -34.78 6.57 -4.23
C PRO A 611 -34.94 7.95 -3.57
N LYS A 612 -33.85 8.73 -3.56
CA LYS A 612 -33.84 10.10 -2.99
C LYS A 612 -34.59 11.13 -3.84
N VAL A 613 -34.95 10.79 -5.08
CA VAL A 613 -35.66 11.65 -6.03
C VAL A 613 -36.86 10.89 -6.57
N ASN A 614 -37.97 11.61 -6.75
CA ASN A 614 -39.24 11.05 -7.22
C ASN A 614 -39.20 10.88 -8.75
N GLU A 615 -38.43 9.91 -9.24
CA GLU A 615 -38.30 9.55 -10.66
C GLU A 615 -39.63 9.03 -11.24
N HIS A 616 -40.50 9.97 -11.58
CA HIS A 616 -41.67 9.70 -12.41
C HIS A 616 -41.17 9.24 -13.78
N HIS A 617 -41.14 7.93 -13.99
CA HIS A 617 -40.89 7.31 -15.27
C HIS A 617 -41.95 7.82 -16.27
N ARG A 618 -41.61 8.87 -17.01
CA ARG A 618 -42.35 9.27 -18.21
C ARG A 618 -42.08 8.18 -19.25
N SER A 619 -43.12 7.69 -19.92
CA SER A 619 -42.90 6.86 -21.10
C SER A 619 -42.11 7.68 -22.12
N PRO A 620 -41.13 7.11 -22.85
CA PRO A 620 -40.46 7.81 -23.95
C PRO A 620 -41.44 8.12 -25.11
N CYS A 621 -42.63 7.50 -25.13
CA CYS A 621 -43.73 7.83 -26.04
C CYS A 621 -44.75 8.77 -25.38
N LEU A 622 -45.09 9.89 -26.04
CA LEU A 622 -46.23 10.75 -25.64
C LEU A 622 -47.61 10.19 -26.03
N GLN A 623 -47.66 9.26 -26.98
CA GLN A 623 -48.90 8.56 -27.36
C GLN A 623 -49.00 7.24 -26.58
N THR A 624 -50.23 6.78 -26.33
CA THR A 624 -50.50 5.49 -25.68
C THR A 624 -51.80 4.88 -26.21
N PRO A 625 -51.83 3.60 -26.61
CA PRO A 625 -50.69 2.67 -26.72
C PRO A 625 -49.73 3.08 -27.85
N CYS A 626 -48.43 2.80 -27.69
CA CYS A 626 -47.46 2.84 -28.78
C CYS A 626 -47.08 1.41 -29.17
N ARG A 627 -46.92 1.15 -30.46
CA ARG A 627 -46.59 -0.18 -31.01
C ARG A 627 -45.15 -0.24 -31.48
N ALA A 628 -44.45 -1.29 -31.07
CA ALA A 628 -43.09 -1.57 -31.49
C ALA A 628 -43.01 -2.90 -32.24
N LEU A 629 -42.19 -2.95 -33.29
CA LEU A 629 -41.74 -4.18 -33.93
C LEU A 629 -40.27 -4.39 -33.57
N VAL A 630 -39.94 -5.56 -33.00
CA VAL A 630 -38.58 -5.96 -32.66
C VAL A 630 -38.12 -7.05 -33.64
N VAL A 631 -37.04 -6.76 -34.37
CA VAL A 631 -36.48 -7.65 -35.39
C VAL A 631 -35.01 -7.88 -35.10
N ASP A 632 -34.68 -9.11 -34.72
CA ASP A 632 -33.33 -9.58 -34.41
C ASP A 632 -33.37 -11.11 -34.60
N ASP A 633 -32.33 -11.75 -35.16
CA ASP A 633 -32.38 -13.20 -35.38
C ASP A 633 -32.25 -14.00 -34.07
N GLN A 634 -31.70 -13.38 -33.03
CA GLN A 634 -31.41 -13.96 -31.73
C GLN A 634 -32.65 -13.95 -30.81
N PRO A 635 -33.15 -15.13 -30.37
CA PRO A 635 -34.32 -15.19 -29.49
C PRO A 635 -34.17 -14.43 -28.16
N ILE A 636 -32.96 -14.41 -27.60
CA ILE A 636 -32.67 -13.75 -26.31
C ILE A 636 -32.68 -12.22 -26.47
N ALA A 637 -32.14 -11.69 -27.58
CA ALA A 637 -32.17 -10.26 -27.85
C ALA A 637 -33.60 -9.75 -28.04
N ARG A 638 -34.45 -10.50 -28.76
CA ARG A 638 -35.89 -10.20 -28.90
C ARG A 638 -36.61 -10.21 -27.55
N GLU A 639 -36.37 -11.23 -26.73
CA GLU A 639 -36.97 -11.36 -25.39
C GLU A 639 -36.60 -10.18 -24.46
N ILE A 640 -35.32 -9.79 -24.41
CA ILE A 640 -34.85 -8.65 -23.61
C ILE A 640 -35.48 -7.33 -24.11
N LEU A 641 -35.52 -7.11 -25.42
CA LEU A 641 -36.13 -5.92 -26.00
C LEU A 641 -37.63 -5.84 -25.73
N ARG A 642 -38.35 -6.97 -25.86
CA ARG A 642 -39.77 -7.09 -25.48
C ARG A 642 -39.97 -6.72 -24.01
N GLU A 643 -39.23 -7.34 -23.09
CA GLU A 643 -39.34 -7.06 -21.64
C GLU A 643 -39.11 -5.57 -21.30
N ILE A 644 -38.16 -4.91 -21.97
CA ILE A 644 -37.88 -3.48 -21.76
C ILE A 644 -39.04 -2.62 -22.28
N LEU A 645 -39.51 -2.85 -23.51
CA LEU A 645 -40.57 -2.05 -24.14
C LEU A 645 -41.93 -2.26 -23.47
N GLU A 646 -42.28 -3.49 -23.11
CA GLU A 646 -43.48 -3.80 -22.31
C GLU A 646 -43.43 -3.13 -20.94
N SER A 647 -42.25 -2.98 -20.31
CA SER A 647 -42.09 -2.22 -19.05
C SER A 647 -42.45 -0.73 -19.19
N TRP A 648 -42.42 -0.19 -20.42
CA TRP A 648 -42.85 1.16 -20.77
C TRP A 648 -44.26 1.21 -21.39
N LYS A 649 -44.98 0.08 -21.39
CA LYS A 649 -46.35 -0.10 -21.91
C LYS A 649 -46.47 0.01 -23.43
N PHE A 650 -45.44 -0.39 -24.16
CA PHE A 650 -45.56 -0.65 -25.59
C PHE A 650 -46.29 -1.97 -25.85
N GLU A 651 -47.04 -2.04 -26.94
CA GLU A 651 -47.50 -3.28 -27.55
C GLU A 651 -46.41 -3.76 -28.51
N VAL A 652 -45.80 -4.92 -28.26
CA VAL A 652 -44.61 -5.40 -28.99
C VAL A 652 -44.96 -6.60 -29.86
N GLU A 653 -44.56 -6.56 -31.13
CA GLU A 653 -44.51 -7.72 -32.02
C GLU A 653 -43.04 -8.08 -32.34
N GLU A 654 -42.79 -9.36 -32.64
CA GLU A 654 -41.46 -9.91 -32.90
C GLU A 654 -41.38 -10.50 -34.30
N ALA A 655 -40.24 -10.32 -34.97
CA ALA A 655 -39.88 -11.02 -36.20
C ALA A 655 -38.44 -11.57 -36.11
N ALA A 656 -38.19 -12.75 -36.67
CA ALA A 656 -36.90 -13.43 -36.60
C ALA A 656 -35.95 -13.10 -37.77
N ASP A 657 -36.44 -12.44 -38.82
CA ASP A 657 -35.62 -11.91 -39.92
C ASP A 657 -36.29 -10.72 -40.61
N GLY A 658 -35.55 -10.04 -41.50
CA GLY A 658 -36.04 -8.89 -42.24
C GLY A 658 -37.19 -9.19 -43.22
N VAL A 659 -37.36 -10.45 -43.65
CA VAL A 659 -38.43 -10.86 -44.56
C VAL A 659 -39.75 -10.97 -43.79
N GLU A 660 -39.72 -11.62 -42.63
CA GLU A 660 -40.86 -11.69 -41.70
C GLU A 660 -41.28 -10.29 -41.25
N ALA A 661 -40.32 -9.42 -40.89
CA ALA A 661 -40.61 -8.03 -40.54
C ALA A 661 -41.33 -7.27 -41.66
N LEU A 662 -40.87 -7.41 -42.91
CA LEU A 662 -41.50 -6.78 -44.07
C LEU A 662 -42.93 -7.33 -44.32
N GLU A 663 -43.19 -8.61 -44.09
CA GLU A 663 -44.53 -9.19 -44.17
C GLU A 663 -45.45 -8.70 -43.04
N GLN A 664 -44.96 -8.64 -41.79
CA GLN A 664 -45.71 -8.12 -40.65
C GLN A 664 -46.09 -6.63 -40.86
N VAL A 665 -45.16 -5.79 -41.31
CA VAL A 665 -45.45 -4.38 -41.64
C VAL A 665 -46.49 -4.25 -42.77
N LYS A 666 -46.38 -5.06 -43.83
CA LYS A 666 -47.40 -5.09 -44.90
C LYS A 666 -48.78 -5.51 -44.37
N ASN A 667 -48.82 -6.51 -43.49
CA ASN A 667 -50.06 -7.02 -42.90
C ASN A 667 -50.72 -6.00 -41.97
N ALA A 668 -49.94 -5.32 -41.11
CA ALA A 668 -50.41 -4.24 -40.26
C ALA A 668 -51.01 -3.10 -41.09
N ILE A 669 -50.27 -2.60 -42.10
CA ILE A 669 -50.73 -1.53 -43.00
C ILE A 669 -52.04 -1.92 -43.72
N ASN A 670 -52.15 -3.15 -44.22
CA ASN A 670 -53.37 -3.65 -44.86
C ASN A 670 -54.57 -3.74 -43.90
N GLN A 671 -54.33 -3.79 -42.59
CA GLN A 671 -55.36 -3.78 -41.53
C GLN A 671 -55.66 -2.36 -41.00
N GLY A 672 -55.05 -1.32 -41.57
CA GLY A 672 -55.18 0.06 -41.08
C GLY A 672 -54.42 0.31 -39.77
N GLN A 673 -53.39 -0.50 -39.52
CA GLN A 673 -52.56 -0.48 -38.32
C GLN A 673 -51.12 -0.08 -38.66
N PHE A 674 -50.44 0.52 -37.70
CA PHE A 674 -49.08 1.06 -37.86
C PHE A 674 -48.24 0.72 -36.63
N TYR A 675 -46.93 0.67 -36.84
CA TYR A 675 -45.93 0.69 -35.78
C TYR A 675 -45.47 2.13 -35.55
N ASP A 676 -45.16 2.49 -34.32
CA ASP A 676 -44.55 3.77 -33.96
C ASP A 676 -43.01 3.66 -33.93
N VAL A 677 -42.51 2.47 -33.59
CA VAL A 677 -41.08 2.13 -33.51
C VAL A 677 -40.83 0.82 -34.24
N ILE A 678 -39.75 0.74 -35.02
CA ILE A 678 -39.17 -0.53 -35.47
C ILE A 678 -37.71 -0.56 -34.99
N LEU A 679 -37.38 -1.57 -34.18
CA LEU A 679 -36.02 -1.92 -33.80
C LEU A 679 -35.57 -3.06 -34.70
N MET A 680 -34.47 -2.86 -35.42
CA MET A 680 -34.00 -3.82 -36.41
C MET A 680 -32.49 -4.05 -36.30
N ASP A 681 -32.09 -5.29 -36.10
CA ASP A 681 -30.69 -5.68 -36.13
C ASP A 681 -30.10 -5.60 -37.54
N TRP A 682 -28.82 -5.27 -37.63
CA TRP A 682 -28.10 -5.20 -38.88
C TRP A 682 -27.82 -6.59 -39.46
N GLU A 683 -27.22 -7.48 -38.67
CA GLU A 683 -26.63 -8.75 -39.11
C GLU A 683 -27.62 -9.92 -39.10
N MET A 684 -28.71 -9.80 -39.87
CA MET A 684 -29.71 -10.86 -39.95
C MET A 684 -29.53 -11.78 -41.19
N PRO A 685 -29.88 -13.08 -41.09
CA PRO A 685 -29.91 -13.99 -42.23
C PRO A 685 -30.93 -13.57 -43.30
N GLN A 686 -30.68 -13.99 -44.55
CA GLN A 686 -31.53 -13.79 -45.74
C GLN A 686 -31.68 -12.34 -46.23
N LEU A 687 -32.05 -11.41 -45.36
CA LEU A 687 -32.25 -9.99 -45.65
C LEU A 687 -31.71 -9.16 -44.47
N ASP A 688 -30.61 -8.46 -44.70
CA ASP A 688 -29.99 -7.59 -43.70
C ASP A 688 -30.90 -6.41 -43.30
N GLY A 689 -30.65 -5.84 -42.11
CA GLY A 689 -31.48 -4.77 -41.54
C GLY A 689 -31.55 -3.52 -42.42
N LEU A 690 -30.46 -3.17 -43.11
CA LEU A 690 -30.41 -2.02 -44.01
C LEU A 690 -31.37 -2.22 -45.20
N SER A 691 -31.28 -3.37 -45.87
CA SER A 691 -32.11 -3.73 -47.01
C SER A 691 -33.58 -3.89 -46.61
N ALA A 692 -33.86 -4.44 -45.43
CA ALA A 692 -35.20 -4.55 -44.88
C ALA A 692 -35.82 -3.16 -44.59
N ILE A 693 -35.06 -2.24 -43.96
CA ILE A 693 -35.47 -0.85 -43.77
C ILE A 693 -35.77 -0.16 -45.11
N GLN A 694 -34.89 -0.28 -46.11
CA GLN A 694 -35.10 0.30 -47.44
C GLN A 694 -36.38 -0.21 -48.11
N LEU A 695 -36.65 -1.52 -48.03
CA LEU A 695 -37.87 -2.13 -48.59
C LEU A 695 -39.14 -1.71 -47.85
N ILE A 696 -39.09 -1.56 -46.53
CA ILE A 696 -40.20 -1.04 -45.71
C ILE A 696 -40.48 0.42 -46.08
N GLN A 697 -39.45 1.27 -46.12
CA GLN A 697 -39.58 2.68 -46.49
C GLN A 697 -40.13 2.85 -47.91
N ALA A 698 -39.64 2.06 -48.88
CA ALA A 698 -40.13 2.09 -50.26
C ALA A 698 -41.62 1.72 -50.35
N PHE A 699 -42.05 0.68 -49.63
CA PHE A 699 -43.46 0.27 -49.59
C PHE A 699 -44.37 1.33 -48.95
N ILE A 700 -43.94 1.97 -47.86
CA ILE A 700 -44.72 3.04 -47.21
C ILE A 700 -44.81 4.29 -48.10
N ARG A 701 -43.73 4.65 -48.81
CA ARG A 701 -43.72 5.76 -49.78
C ARG A 701 -44.58 5.48 -51.01
N GLU A 702 -44.62 4.25 -51.53
CA GLU A 702 -45.51 3.84 -52.65
C GLU A 702 -47.00 4.02 -52.31
N LYS A 703 -47.36 3.92 -51.02
CA LYS A 703 -48.74 4.09 -50.52
C LYS A 703 -49.13 5.55 -50.25
N ASP A 704 -48.25 6.53 -50.51
CA ASP A 704 -48.45 7.95 -50.20
C ASP A 704 -48.65 8.23 -48.69
N MET A 705 -48.06 7.40 -47.83
CA MET A 705 -48.17 7.47 -46.36
C MET A 705 -46.87 7.94 -45.70
N ALA A 706 -46.12 8.84 -46.34
CA ALA A 706 -44.83 9.33 -45.85
C ALA A 706 -44.89 10.01 -44.46
N HIS A 707 -46.07 10.52 -44.06
CA HIS A 707 -46.32 11.08 -42.72
C HIS A 707 -46.58 10.03 -41.62
N GLN A 708 -46.52 8.73 -41.96
CA GLN A 708 -46.73 7.60 -41.04
C GLN A 708 -45.55 6.62 -41.05
N LEU A 709 -44.35 7.11 -41.37
CA LEU A 709 -43.12 6.33 -41.22
C LEU A 709 -42.85 6.08 -39.72
N PRO A 710 -42.66 4.82 -39.28
CA PRO A 710 -42.23 4.52 -37.92
C PRO A 710 -40.84 5.08 -37.64
N MET A 711 -40.54 5.34 -36.38
CA MET A 711 -39.17 5.60 -35.93
C MET A 711 -38.33 4.34 -36.12
N MET A 712 -37.33 4.38 -37.00
CA MET A 712 -36.47 3.24 -37.30
C MET A 712 -35.16 3.32 -36.50
N LEU A 713 -34.99 2.42 -35.53
CA LEU A 713 -33.74 2.22 -34.81
C LEU A 713 -33.02 1.00 -35.38
N MET A 714 -31.83 1.24 -35.91
CA MET A 714 -30.91 0.22 -36.36
C MET A 714 -29.99 -0.18 -35.23
N VAL A 715 -29.99 -1.47 -34.91
CA VAL A 715 -29.15 -2.08 -33.89
C VAL A 715 -27.94 -2.71 -34.56
N SER A 716 -26.74 -2.52 -34.02
CA SER A 716 -25.52 -3.20 -34.54
C SER A 716 -24.40 -3.25 -33.49
N ALA A 717 -23.40 -4.09 -33.74
CA ALA A 717 -22.16 -4.15 -32.96
C ALA A 717 -21.03 -3.25 -33.53
N HIS A 718 -21.12 -2.81 -34.79
CA HIS A 718 -20.04 -2.12 -35.52
C HIS A 718 -20.12 -0.58 -35.42
N GLU A 719 -18.98 0.13 -35.40
CA GLU A 719 -18.98 1.60 -35.28
C GLU A 719 -19.69 2.30 -36.46
N ARG A 720 -20.35 3.42 -36.17
CA ARG A 720 -21.09 4.26 -37.14
C ARG A 720 -20.24 4.74 -38.33
N SER A 721 -18.90 4.69 -38.22
CA SER A 721 -17.93 5.07 -39.26
C SER A 721 -17.62 3.98 -40.29
N GLU A 722 -18.02 2.72 -40.06
CA GLU A 722 -17.87 1.64 -41.05
C GLU A 722 -19.11 1.49 -41.95
N ILE A 723 -20.17 2.23 -41.64
CA ILE A 723 -21.46 2.18 -42.34
C ILE A 723 -21.66 3.47 -43.13
N ASP A 724 -21.79 3.35 -44.45
CA ASP A 724 -22.02 4.46 -45.39
C ASP A 724 -23.48 4.96 -45.29
N LEU A 725 -23.82 5.60 -44.15
CA LEU A 725 -25.18 6.05 -43.80
C LEU A 725 -25.62 7.35 -44.50
N ASP A 726 -24.73 8.00 -45.26
CA ASP A 726 -25.01 9.28 -45.93
C ASP A 726 -26.10 9.19 -47.03
N GLU A 727 -26.56 7.98 -47.39
CA GLU A 727 -27.65 7.77 -48.37
C GLU A 727 -29.06 7.54 -47.74
N ILE A 728 -29.21 7.41 -46.41
CA ILE A 728 -30.51 7.09 -45.78
C ILE A 728 -30.91 8.11 -44.72
N ASP A 729 -31.85 9.00 -45.08
CA ASP A 729 -32.57 9.84 -44.13
C ASP A 729 -33.36 9.01 -43.10
N ASP A 730 -33.41 9.53 -41.86
CA ASP A 730 -34.31 9.13 -40.77
C ASP A 730 -34.13 7.75 -40.09
N VAL A 731 -32.93 7.16 -40.17
CA VAL A 731 -32.52 6.01 -39.32
C VAL A 731 -31.62 6.48 -38.16
N GLN A 732 -31.93 6.09 -36.92
CA GLN A 732 -31.02 6.26 -35.77
C GLN A 732 -30.27 4.97 -35.47
N TYR A 733 -29.05 5.10 -34.98
CA TYR A 733 -28.15 3.98 -34.66
C TYR A 733 -28.09 3.73 -33.15
N LEU A 734 -28.23 2.46 -32.73
CA LEU A 734 -28.15 2.01 -31.34
C LEU A 734 -27.11 0.88 -31.19
N PRO A 735 -25.98 1.09 -30.47
CA PRO A 735 -24.96 0.06 -30.30
C PRO A 735 -25.39 -1.07 -29.37
N LYS A 736 -25.08 -2.33 -29.74
CA LYS A 736 -25.13 -3.50 -28.84
C LYS A 736 -23.99 -3.38 -27.79
N PRO A 737 -24.19 -3.84 -26.53
CA PRO A 737 -25.39 -4.43 -25.98
C PRO A 737 -26.43 -3.36 -25.59
N ILE A 738 -27.68 -3.61 -25.95
CA ILE A 738 -28.81 -2.75 -25.59
C ILE A 738 -29.14 -2.96 -24.11
N HIS A 739 -29.46 -1.86 -23.43
CA HIS A 739 -29.96 -1.87 -22.06
C HIS A 739 -31.02 -0.77 -21.90
N ARG A 740 -31.75 -0.79 -20.78
CA ARG A 740 -32.93 0.07 -20.57
C ARG A 740 -32.63 1.56 -20.75
N SER A 741 -31.46 2.03 -20.29
CA SER A 741 -31.08 3.44 -20.40
C SER A 741 -30.73 3.90 -21.82
N ASN A 742 -29.86 3.19 -22.56
CA ASN A 742 -29.45 3.66 -23.89
C ASN A 742 -30.61 3.59 -24.90
N LEU A 743 -31.52 2.62 -24.76
CA LEU A 743 -32.75 2.57 -25.54
C LEU A 743 -33.73 3.70 -25.17
N TYR A 744 -33.84 4.07 -23.89
CA TYR A 744 -34.68 5.20 -23.46
C TYR A 744 -34.17 6.54 -24.00
N ASP A 745 -32.86 6.75 -23.95
CA ASP A 745 -32.19 7.95 -24.47
C ASP A 745 -32.40 8.07 -25.98
N ALA A 746 -32.18 6.99 -26.74
CA ALA A 746 -32.38 6.95 -28.20
C ALA A 746 -33.85 7.23 -28.59
N LEU A 747 -34.81 6.55 -27.96
CA LEU A 747 -36.24 6.78 -28.20
C LEU A 747 -36.66 8.21 -27.84
N SER A 748 -36.13 8.78 -26.75
CA SER A 748 -36.41 10.17 -26.35
C SER A 748 -35.83 11.19 -27.33
N GLU A 749 -34.63 10.95 -27.85
CA GLU A 749 -33.97 11.83 -28.84
C GLU A 749 -34.72 11.83 -30.17
N LEU A 750 -35.10 10.65 -30.69
CA LEU A 750 -35.97 10.54 -31.86
C LEU A 750 -37.32 11.22 -31.62
N HIS A 751 -37.93 10.99 -30.45
CA HIS A 751 -39.23 11.59 -30.15
C HIS A 751 -39.15 13.12 -30.13
N GLN A 752 -38.08 13.72 -29.59
CA GLN A 752 -37.86 15.16 -29.67
C GLN A 752 -37.67 15.65 -31.12
N LYS A 753 -36.89 14.90 -31.93
CA LYS A 753 -36.65 15.21 -33.36
C LYS A 753 -37.95 15.24 -34.18
N TYR A 754 -38.90 14.35 -33.91
CA TYR A 754 -40.20 14.31 -34.59
C TYR A 754 -41.29 15.17 -33.95
N ALA A 755 -41.19 15.50 -32.66
CA ALA A 755 -42.19 16.30 -31.94
C ALA A 755 -42.01 17.82 -32.10
N SER A 756 -40.89 18.32 -32.63
CA SER A 756 -40.69 19.76 -32.90
C SER A 756 -39.73 20.02 -34.05
N PRO A 757 -40.14 20.77 -35.09
CA PRO A 757 -39.20 21.22 -36.12
C PRO A 757 -38.31 22.35 -35.58
N SER A 758 -37.00 22.20 -35.79
CA SER A 758 -35.91 23.16 -35.52
C SER A 758 -35.52 23.46 -34.06
N SER A 759 -34.54 22.70 -33.57
CA SER A 759 -33.43 23.26 -32.78
C SER A 759 -32.17 22.39 -32.96
N ASP A 760 -31.47 22.57 -34.09
CA ASP A 760 -30.08 22.10 -34.21
C ASP A 760 -29.18 23.07 -33.43
N GLY A 761 -28.37 22.55 -32.53
CA GLY A 761 -27.51 23.34 -31.65
C GLY A 761 -27.16 22.62 -30.36
N SER A 762 -25.89 22.23 -30.23
CA SER A 762 -25.27 21.83 -28.96
C SER A 762 -25.63 22.82 -27.85
N GLU A 763 -26.21 22.37 -26.74
CA GLU A 763 -26.37 23.23 -25.56
C GLU A 763 -24.99 23.74 -25.13
N ARG A 764 -24.81 25.06 -25.09
CA ARG A 764 -23.59 25.73 -24.63
C ARG A 764 -23.96 26.69 -23.51
N PHE A 765 -23.07 26.87 -22.56
CA PHE A 765 -23.29 27.89 -21.53
C PHE A 765 -23.12 29.29 -22.13
N CYS A 766 -23.81 30.27 -21.54
CA CYS A 766 -23.44 31.67 -21.70
C CYS A 766 -22.03 31.92 -21.13
N GLN A 767 -21.35 33.00 -21.54
CA GLN A 767 -19.95 33.32 -21.16
C GLN A 767 -19.79 33.76 -19.69
N GLN A 768 -20.20 32.89 -18.77
CA GLN A 768 -20.10 33.03 -17.33
C GLN A 768 -18.67 32.72 -16.85
N LYS A 769 -18.30 33.31 -15.72
CA LYS A 769 -16.95 33.24 -15.16
C LYS A 769 -16.82 32.09 -14.18
N VAL A 770 -15.96 31.12 -14.50
CA VAL A 770 -15.63 30.00 -13.62
C VAL A 770 -14.21 30.16 -13.11
N LEU A 771 -14.04 30.06 -11.80
CA LEU A 771 -12.72 29.93 -11.17
C LEU A 771 -12.40 28.45 -11.00
N VAL A 772 -11.21 28.01 -11.40
CA VAL A 772 -10.69 26.66 -11.13
C VAL A 772 -9.53 26.79 -10.16
N VAL A 773 -9.64 26.15 -8.99
CA VAL A 773 -8.62 26.14 -7.93
C VAL A 773 -8.09 24.72 -7.81
N GLU A 774 -6.85 24.50 -8.21
CA GLU A 774 -6.21 23.18 -8.35
C GLU A 774 -4.69 23.37 -8.28
N ASP A 775 -3.97 22.54 -7.54
CA ASP A 775 -2.53 22.72 -7.30
C ASP A 775 -1.64 22.19 -8.44
N ASN A 776 -2.18 21.27 -9.25
CA ASN A 776 -1.48 20.66 -10.37
C ASN A 776 -1.76 21.43 -11.68
N PRO A 777 -0.74 22.06 -12.30
CA PRO A 777 -0.94 22.85 -13.52
C PRO A 777 -1.35 22.00 -14.74
N ILE A 778 -1.12 20.69 -14.73
CA ILE A 778 -1.61 19.79 -15.79
C ILE A 778 -3.13 19.64 -15.67
N ASN A 779 -3.63 19.39 -14.45
CA ASN A 779 -5.06 19.28 -14.18
C ASN A 779 -5.78 20.61 -14.48
N GLN A 780 -5.20 21.75 -14.07
CA GLN A 780 -5.71 23.07 -14.45
C GLN A 780 -5.88 23.21 -15.98
N GLN A 781 -4.90 22.78 -16.78
CA GLN A 781 -4.99 22.87 -18.24
C GLN A 781 -6.04 21.93 -18.84
N VAL A 782 -6.17 20.70 -18.34
CA VAL A 782 -7.21 19.75 -18.79
C VAL A 782 -8.61 20.29 -18.50
N VAL A 783 -8.86 20.72 -17.26
CA VAL A 783 -10.16 21.28 -16.84
C VAL A 783 -10.46 22.56 -17.61
N LYS A 784 -9.48 23.46 -17.78
CA LYS A 784 -9.63 24.66 -18.59
C LYS A 784 -10.00 24.34 -20.04
N ALA A 785 -9.29 23.41 -20.69
CA ALA A 785 -9.58 23.05 -22.08
C ALA A 785 -11.00 22.49 -22.26
N GLN A 786 -11.47 21.67 -21.30
CA GLN A 786 -12.85 21.17 -21.31
C GLN A 786 -13.88 22.29 -21.11
N LEU A 787 -13.64 23.23 -20.18
CA LEU A 787 -14.55 24.36 -19.92
C LEU A 787 -14.56 25.41 -21.05
N GLU A 788 -13.43 25.67 -21.72
CA GLU A 788 -13.35 26.59 -22.87
C GLU A 788 -14.21 26.08 -24.04
N GLN A 789 -14.26 24.76 -24.27
CA GLN A 789 -15.13 24.14 -25.26
C GLN A 789 -16.63 24.33 -24.95
N MET A 790 -16.99 24.50 -23.67
CA MET A 790 -18.36 24.76 -23.21
C MET A 790 -18.76 26.26 -23.24
N ASN A 791 -17.91 27.13 -23.80
CA ASN A 791 -18.10 28.60 -23.92
C ASN A 791 -18.10 29.36 -22.57
N LEU A 792 -17.33 28.89 -21.58
CA LEU A 792 -17.14 29.55 -20.27
C LEU A 792 -15.86 30.39 -20.23
N GLN A 793 -15.82 31.43 -19.39
CA GLN A 793 -14.61 32.22 -19.13
C GLN A 793 -13.88 31.68 -17.90
N ILE A 794 -12.67 31.15 -18.06
CA ILE A 794 -11.94 30.49 -16.97
C ILE A 794 -10.82 31.36 -16.40
N SER A 795 -10.81 31.47 -15.07
CA SER A 795 -9.65 31.92 -14.28
C SER A 795 -9.06 30.74 -13.50
N LEU A 796 -7.76 30.75 -13.25
CA LEU A 796 -7.03 29.69 -12.55
C LEU A 796 -6.43 30.23 -11.24
N ALA A 797 -6.35 29.38 -10.21
CA ALA A 797 -5.64 29.64 -8.97
C ALA A 797 -4.90 28.38 -8.48
N ASP A 798 -3.66 28.56 -8.03
CA ASP A 798 -2.71 27.46 -7.77
C ASP A 798 -2.82 26.84 -6.36
N ASN A 799 -3.63 27.41 -5.47
CA ASN A 799 -3.94 26.84 -4.15
C ASN A 799 -5.22 27.47 -3.55
N GLY A 800 -5.74 26.89 -2.46
CA GLY A 800 -6.96 27.36 -1.79
C GLY A 800 -6.91 28.83 -1.36
N ARG A 801 -5.76 29.35 -0.92
CA ARG A 801 -5.61 30.75 -0.49
C ARG A 801 -5.70 31.71 -1.68
N LEU A 802 -5.01 31.43 -2.78
CA LEU A 802 -5.15 32.20 -4.02
C LEU A 802 -6.58 32.10 -4.58
N GLY A 803 -7.25 30.97 -4.39
CA GLY A 803 -8.69 30.83 -4.68
C GLY A 803 -9.56 31.79 -3.87
N VAL A 804 -9.36 31.87 -2.55
CA VAL A 804 -10.06 32.84 -1.67
C VAL A 804 -9.77 34.28 -2.10
N GLU A 805 -8.50 34.62 -2.35
CA GLU A 805 -8.08 35.96 -2.77
C GLU A 805 -8.68 36.36 -4.13
N ALA A 806 -8.74 35.42 -5.09
CA ALA A 806 -9.38 35.65 -6.38
C ALA A 806 -10.88 35.95 -6.22
N VAL A 807 -11.61 35.18 -5.41
CA VAL A 807 -13.04 35.39 -5.14
C VAL A 807 -13.31 36.69 -4.34
N GLN A 808 -12.33 37.20 -3.59
CA GLN A 808 -12.40 38.54 -2.98
C GLN A 808 -12.12 39.67 -3.98
N ALA A 809 -11.28 39.41 -4.99
CA ALA A 809 -10.87 40.40 -5.98
C ALA A 809 -11.83 40.55 -7.17
N GLY A 810 -12.72 39.59 -7.43
CA GLY A 810 -13.65 39.65 -8.55
C GLY A 810 -14.85 38.71 -8.45
N ASP A 811 -15.91 39.07 -9.18
CA ASP A 811 -17.14 38.28 -9.26
C ASP A 811 -16.96 37.06 -10.17
N PHE A 812 -17.30 35.88 -9.65
CA PHE A 812 -17.40 34.61 -10.35
C PHE A 812 -18.84 34.09 -10.29
N ASP A 813 -19.24 33.34 -11.30
CA ASP A 813 -20.54 32.63 -11.35
C ASP A 813 -20.46 31.26 -10.67
N LEU A 814 -19.29 30.62 -10.67
CA LEU A 814 -19.04 29.30 -10.07
C LEU A 814 -17.55 29.09 -9.76
N VAL A 815 -17.24 28.27 -8.75
CA VAL A 815 -15.88 27.82 -8.43
C VAL A 815 -15.79 26.29 -8.50
N LEU A 816 -14.83 25.76 -9.24
CA LEU A 816 -14.35 24.38 -9.10
C LEU A 816 -13.17 24.39 -8.12
N MET A 817 -13.26 23.62 -7.05
CA MET A 817 -12.32 23.66 -5.93
C MET A 817 -11.77 22.26 -5.64
N ASP A 818 -10.48 22.04 -5.90
CA ASP A 818 -9.83 20.80 -5.47
C ASP A 818 -9.81 20.69 -3.94
N ILE A 819 -10.08 19.50 -3.42
CA ILE A 819 -10.04 19.27 -1.97
C ILE A 819 -8.59 19.22 -1.47
N GLN A 820 -7.71 18.53 -2.18
CA GLN A 820 -6.37 18.15 -1.67
C GLN A 820 -5.26 19.10 -2.14
N MET A 821 -5.32 20.35 -1.70
CA MET A 821 -4.31 21.37 -2.03
C MET A 821 -3.34 21.70 -0.87
N PRO A 822 -2.08 22.06 -1.16
CA PRO A 822 -1.14 22.58 -0.16
C PRO A 822 -1.50 24.00 0.30
N GLU A 823 -0.90 24.41 1.42
CA GLU A 823 -1.14 25.67 2.16
C GLU A 823 -2.53 25.85 2.77
N MET A 824 -3.58 25.67 1.98
CA MET A 824 -4.98 25.76 2.38
C MET A 824 -5.77 24.75 1.55
N ASP A 825 -6.36 23.76 2.23
CA ASP A 825 -7.18 22.73 1.60
C ASP A 825 -8.53 23.30 1.09
N GLY A 826 -9.21 22.58 0.22
CA GLY A 826 -10.46 23.02 -0.39
C GLY A 826 -11.60 23.25 0.62
N TYR A 827 -11.60 22.52 1.74
CA TYR A 827 -12.60 22.69 2.80
C TYR A 827 -12.37 24.02 3.54
N GLN A 828 -11.13 24.32 3.91
CA GLN A 828 -10.72 25.58 4.52
C GLN A 828 -10.99 26.77 3.59
N ALA A 829 -10.64 26.65 2.31
CA ALA A 829 -10.90 27.68 1.30
C ALA A 829 -12.41 27.96 1.14
N THR A 830 -13.24 26.90 1.12
CA THR A 830 -14.71 27.04 1.09
C THR A 830 -15.22 27.74 2.35
N GLN A 831 -14.77 27.33 3.55
CA GLN A 831 -15.19 27.96 4.79
C GLN A 831 -14.83 29.45 4.86
N GLU A 832 -13.66 29.86 4.35
CA GLU A 832 -13.30 31.28 4.24
C GLU A 832 -14.15 32.01 3.20
N ILE A 833 -14.39 31.44 2.00
CA ILE A 833 -15.29 32.04 0.99
C ILE A 833 -16.69 32.25 1.57
N ARG A 834 -17.23 31.27 2.30
CA ARG A 834 -18.58 31.33 2.89
C ARG A 834 -18.76 32.43 3.94
N ARG A 835 -17.68 32.97 4.52
CA ARG A 835 -17.78 34.12 5.45
C ARG A 835 -18.17 35.42 4.77
N PHE A 836 -17.87 35.60 3.49
CA PHE A 836 -18.17 36.82 2.75
C PHE A 836 -19.03 36.61 1.49
N ASN A 837 -19.10 35.40 0.94
CA ASN A 837 -19.99 35.02 -0.16
C ASN A 837 -20.67 33.67 0.09
N GLN A 838 -21.88 33.72 0.66
CA GLN A 838 -22.68 32.53 1.02
C GLN A 838 -23.35 31.86 -0.19
N ASN A 839 -23.56 32.60 -1.29
CA ASN A 839 -24.42 32.17 -2.40
C ASN A 839 -23.66 31.67 -3.64
N LEU A 840 -22.35 31.91 -3.72
CA LEU A 840 -21.50 31.46 -4.83
C LEU A 840 -21.47 29.91 -4.91
N PRO A 841 -21.88 29.29 -6.03
CA PRO A 841 -21.73 27.85 -6.23
C PRO A 841 -20.26 27.42 -6.17
N ILE A 842 -19.96 26.44 -5.31
CA ILE A 842 -18.64 25.81 -5.19
C ILE A 842 -18.82 24.30 -5.39
N ILE A 843 -18.17 23.72 -6.39
CA ILE A 843 -18.17 22.28 -6.66
C ILE A 843 -16.79 21.72 -6.28
N ALA A 844 -16.76 20.69 -5.45
CA ALA A 844 -15.55 20.00 -5.05
C ALA A 844 -14.97 19.16 -6.20
N LEU A 845 -13.65 19.17 -6.40
CA LEU A 845 -12.95 18.16 -7.20
C LEU A 845 -12.26 17.19 -6.23
N THR A 846 -12.54 15.88 -6.36
CA THR A 846 -12.06 14.87 -5.38
C THR A 846 -11.19 13.82 -6.06
N ALA A 847 -10.20 13.23 -5.37
CA ALA A 847 -9.33 12.19 -5.95
C ALA A 847 -9.97 10.79 -6.01
N ALA A 848 -11.10 10.61 -5.32
CA ALA A 848 -11.99 9.46 -5.41
C ALA A 848 -13.41 9.91 -5.05
N ALA A 849 -14.43 9.34 -5.70
CA ALA A 849 -15.84 9.66 -5.42
C ALA A 849 -16.35 8.94 -4.15
N LEU A 850 -15.61 9.04 -3.04
CA LEU A 850 -15.98 8.46 -1.74
C LEU A 850 -16.98 9.36 -1.01
N PHE A 851 -18.00 8.76 -0.41
CA PHE A 851 -19.07 9.50 0.29
C PHE A 851 -18.57 10.34 1.45
N GLU A 852 -17.48 9.95 2.13
CA GLU A 852 -16.89 10.75 3.19
C GLU A 852 -16.41 12.13 2.72
N ASP A 853 -15.76 12.20 1.55
CA ASP A 853 -15.28 13.48 1.00
C ASP A 853 -16.47 14.34 0.56
N ARG A 854 -17.55 13.72 0.07
CA ARG A 854 -18.82 14.40 -0.21
C ARG A 854 -19.46 14.97 1.07
N THR A 855 -19.52 14.19 2.15
CA THR A 855 -20.10 14.64 3.43
C THR A 855 -19.31 15.83 3.99
N LYS A 856 -17.97 15.72 4.03
CA LYS A 856 -17.07 16.80 4.47
C LYS A 856 -17.19 18.04 3.57
N ALA A 857 -17.37 17.87 2.25
CA ALA A 857 -17.57 18.97 1.30
C ALA A 857 -18.87 19.73 1.59
N LEU A 858 -19.97 19.01 1.81
CA LEU A 858 -21.27 19.61 2.16
C LEU A 858 -21.21 20.29 3.54
N GLU A 859 -20.56 19.69 4.54
CA GLU A 859 -20.34 20.28 5.86
C GLU A 859 -19.47 21.55 5.82
N ALA A 860 -18.48 21.61 4.92
CA ALA A 860 -17.68 22.81 4.64
C ALA A 860 -18.47 23.91 3.89
N GLY A 861 -19.65 23.58 3.34
CA GLY A 861 -20.53 24.50 2.61
C GLY A 861 -20.37 24.48 1.08
N MET A 862 -19.76 23.45 0.50
CA MET A 862 -19.76 23.23 -0.95
C MET A 862 -21.17 22.81 -1.42
N ASN A 863 -21.46 23.07 -2.71
CA ASN A 863 -22.78 22.85 -3.31
C ASN A 863 -22.90 21.48 -3.99
N ASP A 864 -21.80 20.98 -4.55
CA ASP A 864 -21.71 19.67 -5.18
C ASP A 864 -20.26 19.16 -5.18
N HIS A 865 -20.01 18.01 -5.79
CA HIS A 865 -18.71 17.33 -5.89
C HIS A 865 -18.58 16.59 -7.23
N LEU A 866 -17.35 16.39 -7.69
CA LEU A 866 -17.01 15.70 -8.93
C LEU A 866 -15.69 14.93 -8.75
N GLY A 867 -15.72 13.61 -8.99
CA GLY A 867 -14.54 12.75 -8.85
C GLY A 867 -13.59 12.86 -10.05
N LYS A 868 -12.29 13.05 -9.78
CA LYS A 868 -11.19 12.98 -10.76
C LYS A 868 -10.78 11.52 -10.99
N PRO A 869 -10.54 11.06 -12.23
CA PRO A 869 -10.74 11.78 -13.50
C PRO A 869 -12.24 11.84 -13.89
N PHE A 870 -12.64 12.94 -14.52
CA PHE A 870 -14.00 13.15 -15.04
C PHE A 870 -14.00 13.44 -16.54
N THR A 871 -15.08 13.04 -17.21
CA THR A 871 -15.32 13.32 -18.63
C THR A 871 -15.95 14.70 -18.83
N ALA A 872 -15.80 15.27 -20.03
CA ALA A 872 -16.44 16.53 -20.39
C ALA A 872 -17.97 16.49 -20.25
N LYS A 873 -18.62 15.34 -20.50
CA LYS A 873 -20.06 15.17 -20.29
C LYS A 873 -20.43 15.25 -18.80
N GLN A 874 -19.73 14.52 -17.93
CA GLN A 874 -19.97 14.58 -16.48
C GLN A 874 -19.75 15.99 -15.92
N LEU A 875 -18.70 16.69 -16.39
CA LEU A 875 -18.43 18.08 -16.02
C LEU A 875 -19.58 19.01 -16.46
N PHE A 876 -20.07 18.88 -17.69
CA PHE A 876 -21.22 19.64 -18.19
C PHE A 876 -22.49 19.38 -17.35
N ASP A 877 -22.79 18.11 -17.08
CA ASP A 877 -23.97 17.69 -16.32
C ASP A 877 -23.97 18.24 -14.88
N HIS A 878 -22.81 18.36 -14.22
CA HIS A 878 -22.67 18.93 -12.87
C HIS A 878 -22.66 20.48 -12.88
N LEU A 879 -22.32 21.12 -14.00
CA LEU A 879 -22.36 22.58 -14.15
C LEU A 879 -23.76 23.11 -14.51
N ARG A 880 -24.54 22.32 -15.27
CA ARG A 880 -25.88 22.69 -15.77
C ARG A 880 -26.89 23.16 -14.70
N PRO A 881 -26.91 22.63 -13.46
CA PRO A 881 -27.80 23.13 -12.41
C PRO A 881 -27.46 24.55 -11.92
N TRP A 882 -26.23 25.01 -12.15
CA TRP A 882 -25.69 26.25 -11.57
C TRP A 882 -25.43 27.35 -12.60
N LEU A 883 -25.27 27.00 -13.88
CA LEU A 883 -24.96 27.90 -15.00
C LEU A 883 -26.09 27.94 -16.04
N LYS A 884 -26.19 29.04 -16.78
CA LYS A 884 -27.26 29.30 -17.75
C LYS A 884 -26.88 28.87 -19.17
N THR A 885 -27.77 28.11 -19.80
CA THR A 885 -27.64 27.65 -21.20
C THR A 885 -28.37 28.54 -22.21
N GLU A 886 -29.34 29.36 -21.79
CA GLU A 886 -30.12 30.24 -22.68
C GLU A 886 -29.60 31.69 -22.71
N CYS A 887 -28.90 32.05 -23.80
CA CYS A 887 -28.52 33.43 -24.11
C CYS A 887 -29.60 34.10 -25.00
N GLY A 888 -30.69 34.56 -24.36
CA GLY A 888 -31.86 35.11 -25.05
C GLY A 888 -31.60 36.38 -25.87
N HIS A 889 -32.11 36.40 -27.11
CA HIS A 889 -32.15 37.59 -27.98
C HIS A 889 -32.91 38.75 -27.32
N TRP A 890 -32.30 39.94 -27.24
CA TRP A 890 -33.01 41.18 -26.88
C TRP A 890 -32.85 42.26 -27.96
N ASN A 891 -33.99 42.59 -28.58
CA ASN A 891 -34.13 43.80 -29.39
C ASN A 891 -34.05 45.07 -28.51
N ALA A 892 -33.68 46.20 -29.13
CA ALA A 892 -33.21 47.37 -28.41
C ALA A 892 -34.32 48.28 -27.80
N SER A 893 -34.15 48.61 -26.51
CA SER A 893 -34.45 49.92 -25.85
C SER A 893 -35.91 50.43 -25.75
N PRO A 894 -36.21 51.40 -24.86
CA PRO A 894 -35.66 51.71 -23.51
C PRO A 894 -36.77 52.03 -22.46
N MET A 895 -36.38 52.56 -21.27
CA MET A 895 -37.23 53.13 -20.18
C MET A 895 -37.95 52.10 -19.27
N ARG A 896 -38.20 52.33 -17.96
CA ARG A 896 -38.03 53.51 -17.07
C ARG A 896 -37.97 53.10 -15.57
N ASP A 897 -37.42 54.00 -14.74
CA ASP A 897 -37.73 54.32 -13.32
C ASP A 897 -37.87 53.26 -12.21
N LYS A 898 -37.15 53.51 -11.10
CA LYS A 898 -37.52 53.07 -9.73
C LYS A 898 -38.72 53.88 -9.20
N PRO A 899 -39.63 53.23 -8.46
CA PRO A 899 -39.92 53.63 -7.07
C PRO A 899 -39.96 52.38 -6.15
N SER A 900 -39.39 52.33 -4.95
CA SER A 900 -39.53 53.13 -3.73
C SER A 900 -40.84 52.94 -2.93
N PHE A 901 -40.69 52.32 -1.75
CA PHE A 901 -41.42 52.55 -0.49
C PHE A 901 -42.82 51.93 -0.20
N SER A 902 -42.81 51.06 0.83
CA SER A 902 -43.66 51.05 2.05
C SER A 902 -45.18 50.76 2.04
N GLY A 903 -45.58 50.00 3.07
CA GLY A 903 -46.96 49.93 3.61
C GLY A 903 -47.80 48.76 3.07
N SER A 904 -48.71 48.14 3.83
CA SER A 904 -49.02 48.25 5.27
C SER A 904 -49.94 47.08 5.71
N ASN A 905 -50.04 46.82 7.01
CA ASN A 905 -50.97 45.84 7.60
C ASN A 905 -52.45 46.09 7.23
N THR A 906 -53.21 45.00 7.06
CA THR A 906 -54.56 44.72 7.66
C THR A 906 -54.93 43.28 7.26
N GLU A 907 -54.91 42.30 8.17
CA GLU A 907 -55.94 41.95 9.19
C GLU A 907 -57.10 41.09 8.66
N ILE A 908 -57.34 39.96 9.33
CA ILE A 908 -58.67 39.42 9.76
C ILE A 908 -58.46 38.21 10.70
N SER A 909 -58.75 38.46 11.98
CA SER A 909 -59.37 37.62 13.05
C SER A 909 -59.16 36.09 13.11
N ALA A 910 -58.64 35.51 14.20
CA ALA A 910 -59.36 35.05 15.43
C ALA A 910 -60.09 33.67 15.28
N THR A 911 -60.12 32.74 16.24
CA THR A 911 -60.42 32.85 17.69
C THR A 911 -60.00 31.61 18.53
N GLN A 912 -60.11 31.72 19.87
CA GLN A 912 -60.35 30.68 20.91
C GLN A 912 -59.20 30.02 21.73
N LYS A 913 -59.11 30.44 23.01
CA LYS A 913 -59.24 29.67 24.28
C LYS A 913 -58.38 28.42 24.54
N GLU A 914 -57.96 28.05 25.76
CA GLU A 914 -57.81 28.61 27.13
C GLU A 914 -57.55 27.39 28.04
N ASN A 915 -56.48 27.39 28.87
CA ASN A 915 -56.23 26.57 30.09
C ASN A 915 -54.71 26.33 30.26
N SER A 916 -54.09 26.29 31.46
CA SER A 916 -54.50 26.75 32.79
C SER A 916 -53.29 26.92 33.73
N ARG A 917 -53.45 27.80 34.73
CA ARG A 917 -52.71 27.98 36.00
C ARG A 917 -52.21 26.69 36.69
N ALA A 918 -51.35 26.67 37.73
CA ALA A 918 -50.32 27.53 38.37
C ALA A 918 -50.06 26.93 39.79
N LEU A 919 -48.88 27.17 40.43
CA LEU A 919 -48.66 27.42 41.89
C LEU A 919 -47.22 27.10 42.40
N LEU A 920 -46.61 28.09 43.09
CA LEU A 920 -45.72 28.01 44.28
C LEU A 920 -44.41 27.16 44.26
N LYS A 921 -43.22 27.80 44.28
CA LYS A 921 -42.41 28.29 45.45
C LYS A 921 -41.62 27.21 46.24
N ASN A 922 -40.29 27.33 46.27
CA ASN A 922 -39.53 27.81 47.45
C ASN A 922 -38.01 27.96 47.19
N GLN A 923 -37.37 28.93 47.85
CA GLN A 923 -35.91 29.10 48.01
C GLN A 923 -35.50 28.76 49.46
N PRO A 924 -34.18 28.61 49.75
CA PRO A 924 -33.39 29.70 50.35
C PRO A 924 -32.00 29.87 49.66
N ARG A 925 -31.36 31.05 49.50
CA ARG A 925 -30.64 31.92 50.49
C ARG A 925 -29.71 31.12 51.44
N GLY A 926 -28.39 31.29 51.59
CA GLY A 926 -27.32 32.17 51.02
C GLY A 926 -25.93 31.79 51.67
N ASN A 927 -24.95 32.66 51.99
CA ASN A 927 -24.88 34.14 51.88
C ASN A 927 -23.48 34.81 52.18
N SER A 928 -22.30 34.42 51.64
CA SER A 928 -21.00 35.10 51.98
C SER A 928 -19.99 35.40 50.85
N VAL A 929 -19.40 36.60 50.94
CA VAL A 929 -18.39 37.31 50.11
C VAL A 929 -17.40 37.91 51.15
N PRO A 930 -16.05 37.97 51.00
CA PRO A 930 -15.35 38.69 49.92
C PRO A 930 -13.95 38.21 49.48
N GLY A 931 -13.44 38.71 48.34
CA GLY A 931 -12.01 38.59 48.01
C GLY A 931 -11.58 38.86 46.55
N LEU A 932 -11.47 40.15 46.18
CA LEU A 932 -10.55 40.77 45.18
C LEU A 932 -10.11 40.03 43.89
N THR A 933 -10.27 40.77 42.79
CA THR A 933 -9.81 40.55 41.40
C THR A 933 -8.27 40.49 41.21
N PRO A 934 -7.74 40.28 39.99
CA PRO A 934 -8.10 39.33 38.93
C PRO A 934 -6.87 38.56 38.38
N LYS A 935 -7.05 37.44 37.66
CA LYS A 935 -6.04 37.02 36.66
C LYS A 935 -6.61 36.11 35.56
N GLN A 936 -5.98 36.22 34.39
CA GLN A 936 -6.37 35.57 33.15
C GLN A 936 -6.15 34.05 33.20
N SER A 937 -7.07 33.28 32.64
CA SER A 937 -6.84 31.91 32.19
C SER A 937 -7.48 31.72 30.81
N GLY A 938 -6.90 32.36 29.81
CA GLY A 938 -7.12 31.95 28.42
C GLY A 938 -6.42 30.61 28.21
N GLY A 939 -7.13 29.63 27.64
CA GLY A 939 -6.50 28.39 27.21
C GLY A 939 -5.58 28.65 26.03
N ALA A 940 -4.27 28.68 26.27
CA ALA A 940 -3.29 28.47 25.20
C ALA A 940 -3.31 26.95 24.89
N ALA A 941 -3.58 26.51 23.66
CA ALA A 941 -2.76 26.75 22.48
C ALA A 941 -1.34 26.20 22.64
N LEU A 942 -1.23 24.87 22.77
CA LEU A 942 -0.16 24.09 22.16
C LEU A 942 -0.49 24.04 20.65
N GLY A 943 -0.14 25.02 19.82
CA GLY A 943 1.07 25.83 19.89
C GLY A 943 2.09 25.23 18.94
N GLN A 944 1.77 25.28 17.64
CA GLN A 944 2.71 24.98 16.57
C GLN A 944 3.94 25.88 16.74
N GLN A 945 5.03 25.34 17.27
CA GLN A 945 6.32 26.02 17.18
C GLN A 945 6.85 25.82 15.76
N ALA A 946 6.57 26.83 14.92
CA ALA A 946 7.20 26.98 13.62
C ALA A 946 8.71 26.88 13.76
N MET A 947 9.36 26.13 12.86
CA MET A 947 10.81 26.13 12.77
C MET A 947 11.27 27.50 12.26
N PRO A 948 12.11 28.24 13.00
CA PRO A 948 12.61 29.53 12.55
C PRO A 948 13.82 29.33 11.63
N ALA A 949 13.57 28.98 10.37
CA ALA A 949 14.53 29.17 9.29
C ALA A 949 14.05 30.35 8.43
N LEU A 950 14.81 31.46 8.43
CA LEU A 950 14.53 32.55 7.50
C LEU A 950 14.59 32.01 6.06
N GLU A 951 13.62 32.37 5.22
CA GLU A 951 13.60 32.00 3.81
C GLU A 951 14.82 32.57 3.05
N LYS A 952 15.92 31.82 3.06
CA LYS A 952 17.09 32.10 2.24
C LYS A 952 16.70 31.82 0.78
N LYS A 953 16.42 32.88 0.00
CA LYS A 953 16.14 32.75 -1.45
C LYS A 953 17.23 31.88 -2.10
N ARG A 954 16.79 30.84 -2.80
CA ARG A 954 17.67 29.82 -3.40
C ARG A 954 18.52 30.41 -4.52
N THR A 955 19.71 29.86 -4.66
CA THR A 955 20.78 30.36 -5.53
C THR A 955 20.87 29.56 -6.82
N LEU A 956 20.88 30.25 -7.95
CA LEU A 956 20.94 29.66 -9.28
C LEU A 956 22.17 30.19 -10.01
N LEU A 957 23.11 29.32 -10.39
CA LEU A 957 24.27 29.70 -11.20
C LEU A 957 23.98 29.51 -12.68
N ILE A 958 24.08 30.59 -13.46
CA ILE A 958 23.95 30.57 -14.92
C ILE A 958 25.35 30.68 -15.55
N VAL A 959 25.71 29.70 -16.38
CA VAL A 959 27.02 29.59 -17.02
C VAL A 959 26.85 29.53 -18.53
N ASP A 960 27.21 30.59 -19.24
CA ASP A 960 27.14 30.69 -20.71
C ASP A 960 28.16 31.75 -21.17
N ASP A 961 28.89 31.50 -22.26
CA ASP A 961 29.95 32.41 -22.72
C ASP A 961 29.39 33.65 -23.44
N MET A 962 28.16 33.58 -23.96
CA MET A 962 27.46 34.68 -24.60
C MET A 962 26.68 35.49 -23.57
N ILE A 963 27.15 36.71 -23.31
CA ILE A 963 26.51 37.69 -22.40
C ILE A 963 25.01 37.91 -22.72
N ALA A 964 24.59 37.76 -23.98
CA ALA A 964 23.18 37.83 -24.38
C ALA A 964 22.33 36.71 -23.76
N ASN A 965 22.80 35.46 -23.79
CA ASN A 965 22.11 34.30 -23.22
C ASN A 965 22.01 34.43 -21.69
N VAL A 966 23.12 34.78 -21.03
CA VAL A 966 23.16 35.04 -19.58
C VAL A 966 22.12 36.10 -19.20
N LYS A 967 22.02 37.21 -19.96
CA LYS A 967 21.02 38.26 -19.71
C LYS A 967 19.58 37.80 -19.92
N VAL A 968 19.31 36.94 -20.90
CA VAL A 968 17.96 36.39 -21.14
C VAL A 968 17.57 35.47 -19.98
N LEU A 969 18.39 34.45 -19.68
CA LEU A 969 18.12 33.49 -18.61
C LEU A 969 18.05 34.16 -17.22
N ALA A 970 18.94 35.12 -16.93
CA ALA A 970 18.89 35.88 -15.69
C ALA A 970 17.62 36.73 -15.58
N ASN A 971 17.21 37.42 -16.65
CA ASN A 971 15.96 38.19 -16.62
C ASN A 971 14.70 37.33 -16.47
N LEU A 972 14.71 36.09 -16.98
CA LEU A 972 13.61 35.14 -16.83
C LEU A 972 13.47 34.57 -15.41
N LEU A 973 14.56 34.51 -14.62
CA LEU A 973 14.64 33.72 -13.39
C LEU A 973 14.96 34.52 -12.12
N LYS A 974 15.41 35.78 -12.24
CA LYS A 974 15.80 36.67 -11.12
C LYS A 974 14.71 36.99 -10.08
N ASP A 975 13.44 36.89 -10.47
CA ASP A 975 12.34 37.25 -9.57
C ASP A 975 12.15 36.14 -8.50
N GLU A 976 12.39 34.89 -8.91
CA GLU A 976 12.26 33.68 -8.11
C GLU A 976 13.58 33.29 -7.39
N TYR A 977 14.74 33.50 -8.03
CA TYR A 977 16.04 33.00 -7.54
C TYR A 977 17.14 34.07 -7.44
N VAL A 978 18.09 33.87 -6.53
CA VAL A 978 19.33 34.66 -6.45
C VAL A 978 20.27 34.19 -7.56
N ILE A 979 20.38 34.98 -8.63
CA ILE A 979 21.17 34.63 -9.79
C ILE A 979 22.66 34.91 -9.54
N GLN A 980 23.48 33.86 -9.62
CA GLN A 980 24.92 33.92 -9.80
C GLN A 980 25.23 33.73 -11.30
N VAL A 981 26.31 34.33 -11.79
CA VAL A 981 26.69 34.22 -13.22
C VAL A 981 28.17 33.90 -13.40
N ALA A 982 28.48 33.07 -14.40
CA ALA A 982 29.84 32.82 -14.87
C ALA A 982 29.86 32.81 -16.41
N SER A 983 30.88 33.41 -17.01
CA SER A 983 31.07 33.43 -18.47
C SER A 983 32.08 32.39 -18.99
N LYS A 984 32.52 31.48 -18.11
CA LYS A 984 33.62 30.54 -18.31
C LYS A 984 33.47 29.32 -17.40
N GLY A 985 33.83 28.14 -17.91
CA GLY A 985 33.73 26.88 -17.18
C GLY A 985 34.58 26.85 -15.91
N GLN A 986 35.81 27.38 -15.96
CA GLN A 986 36.68 27.46 -14.79
C GLN A 986 36.06 28.30 -13.65
N LYS A 987 35.32 29.37 -14.00
CA LYS A 987 34.72 30.25 -12.98
C LYS A 987 33.49 29.61 -12.32
N ALA A 988 32.75 28.79 -13.06
CA ALA A 988 31.65 28.01 -12.50
C ALA A 988 32.13 27.02 -11.42
N LEU A 989 33.27 26.37 -11.65
CA LEU A 989 33.90 25.45 -10.68
C LEU A 989 34.33 26.17 -9.39
N GLU A 990 34.92 27.37 -9.48
CA GLU A 990 35.28 28.17 -8.31
C GLU A 990 34.05 28.56 -7.48
N ILE A 991 32.95 28.97 -8.13
CA ILE A 991 31.71 29.36 -7.44
C ILE A 991 31.08 28.14 -6.76
N ALA A 992 31.01 27.00 -7.44
CA ALA A 992 30.44 25.77 -6.91
C ALA A 992 31.25 25.17 -5.74
N GLN A 993 32.53 25.51 -5.61
CA GLN A 993 33.42 25.04 -4.52
C GLN A 993 33.60 26.08 -3.38
N SER A 994 32.90 27.22 -3.46
CA SER A 994 32.94 28.27 -2.43
C SER A 994 32.09 27.94 -1.20
N ASP A 995 32.20 28.76 -0.15
CA ASP A 995 31.41 28.64 1.09
C ASP A 995 29.90 28.90 0.88
N ASN A 996 29.48 29.41 -0.28
CA ASN A 996 28.09 29.57 -0.68
C ASN A 996 27.87 28.95 -2.08
N PRO A 997 27.86 27.61 -2.18
CA PRO A 997 27.62 26.91 -3.45
C PRO A 997 26.19 27.16 -3.96
N PRO A 998 25.95 27.10 -5.28
CA PRO A 998 24.63 27.28 -5.86
C PRO A 998 23.74 26.06 -5.60
N ASP A 999 22.44 26.28 -5.41
CA ASP A 999 21.44 25.20 -5.28
C ASP A 999 21.17 24.50 -6.62
N LEU A 1000 21.35 25.17 -7.76
CA LEU A 1000 21.25 24.59 -9.11
C LEU A 1000 22.17 25.32 -10.12
N ILE A 1001 22.63 24.61 -11.16
CA ILE A 1001 23.47 25.15 -12.23
C ILE A 1001 22.80 24.99 -13.60
N LEU A 1002 22.66 26.09 -14.36
CA LEU A 1002 22.42 26.08 -15.81
C LEU A 1002 23.77 26.21 -16.52
N LEU A 1003 24.12 25.26 -17.39
CA LEU A 1003 25.45 25.17 -17.99
C LEU A 1003 25.41 25.04 -19.51
N ASP A 1004 25.97 26.01 -20.22
CA ASP A 1004 26.21 25.90 -21.66
C ASP A 1004 27.25 24.82 -21.96
N ILE A 1005 27.01 24.03 -22.99
CA ILE A 1005 27.95 22.98 -23.43
C ILE A 1005 29.13 23.62 -24.18
N MET A 1006 28.85 24.63 -25.00
CA MET A 1006 29.82 25.21 -25.93
C MET A 1006 30.52 26.43 -25.32
N MET A 1007 31.55 26.18 -24.50
CA MET A 1007 32.36 27.22 -23.87
C MET A 1007 33.82 27.21 -24.34
N PRO A 1008 34.50 28.38 -24.40
CA PRO A 1008 35.81 28.51 -25.04
C PRO A 1008 37.01 28.11 -24.17
N ASP A 1009 36.85 27.92 -22.85
CA ASP A 1009 37.93 27.52 -21.93
C ASP A 1009 37.89 26.03 -21.58
N ILE A 1010 36.80 25.59 -20.95
CA ILE A 1010 36.52 24.21 -20.58
C ILE A 1010 35.08 23.94 -21.04
N ASP A 1011 34.87 22.91 -21.86
CA ASP A 1011 33.52 22.58 -22.33
C ASP A 1011 32.59 22.17 -21.16
N GLY A 1012 31.28 22.36 -21.35
CA GLY A 1012 30.31 22.08 -20.29
C GLY A 1012 30.31 20.62 -19.83
N TYR A 1013 30.69 19.68 -20.71
CA TYR A 1013 30.80 18.27 -20.34
C TYR A 1013 31.93 18.02 -19.33
N GLU A 1014 33.09 18.63 -19.53
CA GLU A 1014 34.22 18.53 -18.60
C GLU A 1014 33.95 19.28 -17.28
N VAL A 1015 33.25 20.42 -17.32
CA VAL A 1015 32.78 21.11 -16.10
C VAL A 1015 31.81 20.23 -15.31
N CYS A 1016 30.78 19.65 -15.95
CA CYS A 1016 29.85 18.72 -15.32
C CYS A 1016 30.58 17.52 -14.71
N ARG A 1017 31.53 16.93 -15.45
CA ARG A 1017 32.36 15.84 -14.96
C ARG A 1017 33.10 16.21 -13.67
N GLN A 1018 33.77 17.36 -13.64
CA GLN A 1018 34.55 17.78 -12.46
C GLN A 1018 33.65 18.10 -11.26
N LEU A 1019 32.46 18.67 -11.47
CA LEU A 1019 31.46 18.86 -10.42
C LEU A 1019 30.97 17.52 -9.86
N LYS A 1020 30.72 16.52 -10.71
CA LYS A 1020 30.19 15.20 -10.33
C LYS A 1020 31.25 14.27 -9.72
N GLU A 1021 32.53 14.44 -10.05
CA GLU A 1021 33.63 13.67 -9.42
C GLU A 1021 34.03 14.19 -8.02
N ASN A 1022 33.64 15.41 -7.63
CA ASN A 1022 33.96 16.00 -6.32
C ASN A 1022 32.80 15.78 -5.30
N PRO A 1023 33.04 15.11 -4.15
CA PRO A 1023 31.99 14.84 -3.16
C PRO A 1023 31.25 16.06 -2.61
N LYS A 1024 31.89 17.24 -2.57
CA LYS A 1024 31.24 18.48 -2.08
C LYS A 1024 30.25 19.08 -3.10
N THR A 1025 30.44 18.82 -4.39
CA THR A 1025 29.66 19.45 -5.48
C THR A 1025 28.81 18.47 -6.28
N SER A 1026 29.01 17.17 -6.13
CA SER A 1026 28.33 16.14 -6.93
C SER A 1026 26.79 16.14 -6.77
N ARG A 1027 26.32 16.55 -5.59
CA ARG A 1027 24.92 16.71 -5.22
C ARG A 1027 24.22 17.93 -5.85
N ILE A 1028 24.95 18.86 -6.45
CA ILE A 1028 24.35 20.05 -7.08
C ILE A 1028 23.69 19.61 -8.40
N PRO A 1029 22.36 19.82 -8.59
CA PRO A 1029 21.70 19.56 -9.87
C PRO A 1029 22.24 20.48 -10.96
N LEU A 1030 22.46 19.92 -12.14
CA LEU A 1030 23.03 20.59 -13.30
C LEU A 1030 22.17 20.31 -14.52
N ILE A 1031 21.67 21.38 -15.14
CA ILE A 1031 20.89 21.34 -16.37
C ILE A 1031 21.78 21.87 -17.49
N PHE A 1032 21.95 21.08 -18.54
CA PHE A 1032 22.68 21.52 -19.72
C PHE A 1032 21.85 22.48 -20.57
N VAL A 1033 22.54 23.35 -21.28
CA VAL A 1033 21.95 24.30 -22.23
C VAL A 1033 22.75 24.19 -23.52
N SER A 1034 22.12 23.94 -24.68
CA SER A 1034 22.85 23.83 -25.95
C SER A 1034 21.93 23.97 -27.17
N ALA A 1035 22.52 24.27 -28.33
CA ALA A 1035 21.82 24.32 -29.61
C ALA A 1035 21.53 22.90 -30.13
N LEU A 1036 20.38 22.72 -30.78
CA LEU A 1036 20.04 21.50 -31.51
C LEU A 1036 21.04 21.24 -32.65
N ASP A 1037 21.62 20.04 -32.70
CA ASP A 1037 21.99 19.36 -33.96
C ASP A 1037 22.38 17.87 -33.79
N GLU A 1038 22.67 17.35 -32.58
CA GLU A 1038 22.85 15.90 -32.36
C GLU A 1038 22.07 15.33 -31.17
N VAL A 1039 21.26 14.28 -31.43
CA VAL A 1039 20.65 13.41 -30.40
C VAL A 1039 21.72 12.70 -29.53
N SER A 1040 22.98 12.72 -29.97
CA SER A 1040 24.13 12.22 -29.21
C SER A 1040 24.43 13.05 -27.95
N ASP A 1041 24.14 14.35 -27.97
CA ASP A 1041 24.58 15.30 -26.94
C ASP A 1041 23.72 15.25 -25.66
N GLU A 1042 22.41 15.03 -25.76
CA GLU A 1042 21.53 14.81 -24.60
C GLU A 1042 21.89 13.51 -23.87
N ALA A 1043 22.03 12.42 -24.63
CA ALA A 1043 22.43 11.11 -24.10
C ALA A 1043 23.83 11.14 -23.47
N ARG A 1044 24.74 11.96 -23.99
CA ARG A 1044 26.07 12.21 -23.42
C ARG A 1044 26.01 13.04 -22.14
N GLY A 1045 25.16 14.07 -22.10
CA GLY A 1045 24.97 14.93 -20.92
C GLY A 1045 24.42 14.18 -19.72
N LEU A 1046 23.36 13.40 -19.92
CA LEU A 1046 22.75 12.58 -18.87
C LEU A 1046 23.72 11.50 -18.35
N LYS A 1047 24.50 10.85 -19.24
CA LYS A 1047 25.56 9.89 -18.84
C LYS A 1047 26.67 10.51 -17.98
N LEU A 1048 26.89 11.82 -18.07
CA LEU A 1048 27.87 12.55 -17.27
C LEU A 1048 27.31 13.06 -15.93
N GLY A 1049 26.04 12.79 -15.63
CA GLY A 1049 25.40 13.13 -14.34
C GLY A 1049 24.71 14.49 -14.32
N ALA A 1050 24.43 15.08 -15.47
CA ALA A 1050 23.43 16.15 -15.56
C ALA A 1050 22.03 15.60 -15.25
N VAL A 1051 21.17 16.43 -14.66
CA VAL A 1051 19.79 16.04 -14.31
C VAL A 1051 18.79 16.35 -15.42
N ASP A 1052 19.15 17.25 -16.34
CA ASP A 1052 18.28 17.68 -17.44
C ASP A 1052 19.03 18.44 -18.55
N TYR A 1053 18.31 18.82 -19.60
CA TYR A 1053 18.79 19.59 -20.74
C TYR A 1053 17.74 20.61 -21.24
N ILE A 1054 18.20 21.75 -21.76
CA ILE A 1054 17.41 22.84 -22.36
C ILE A 1054 17.98 23.16 -23.75
N THR A 1055 17.12 23.11 -24.78
CA THR A 1055 17.46 23.51 -26.15
C THR A 1055 17.51 25.04 -26.32
N LYS A 1056 18.46 25.52 -27.14
CA LYS A 1056 18.47 26.86 -27.73
C LYS A 1056 17.78 26.80 -29.11
N PRO A 1057 16.90 27.75 -29.49
CA PRO A 1057 16.48 28.94 -28.74
C PRO A 1057 15.51 28.63 -27.58
N TYR A 1058 15.59 29.45 -26.51
CA TYR A 1058 14.84 29.23 -25.28
C TYR A 1058 13.34 29.48 -25.45
N HIS A 1059 12.51 28.54 -24.97
CA HIS A 1059 11.11 28.82 -24.64
C HIS A 1059 11.01 29.22 -23.15
N PRO A 1060 10.54 30.44 -22.82
CA PRO A 1060 10.50 30.94 -21.43
C PRO A 1060 9.88 29.97 -20.43
N ASP A 1061 8.73 29.40 -20.77
CA ASP A 1061 7.98 28.53 -19.86
C ASP A 1061 8.64 27.17 -19.66
N ILE A 1062 9.34 26.63 -20.67
CA ILE A 1062 10.09 25.38 -20.55
C ILE A 1062 11.30 25.57 -19.64
N VAL A 1063 12.01 26.71 -19.77
CA VAL A 1063 13.12 27.07 -18.88
C VAL A 1063 12.64 27.18 -17.43
N LYS A 1064 11.53 27.92 -17.20
CA LYS A 1064 10.93 28.06 -15.87
C LYS A 1064 10.48 26.71 -15.30
N ALA A 1065 9.75 25.91 -16.07
CA ALA A 1065 9.26 24.60 -15.62
C ALA A 1065 10.41 23.65 -15.23
N ARG A 1066 11.44 23.50 -16.08
CA ARG A 1066 12.58 22.61 -15.76
C ARG A 1066 13.36 23.11 -14.54
N VAL A 1067 13.66 24.41 -14.45
CA VAL A 1067 14.36 24.98 -13.29
C VAL A 1067 13.54 24.80 -12.01
N ARG A 1068 12.23 25.09 -12.03
CA ARG A 1068 11.34 24.90 -10.86
C ARG A 1068 11.27 23.45 -10.43
N SER A 1069 11.13 22.50 -11.36
CA SER A 1069 11.07 21.07 -11.05
C SER A 1069 12.34 20.58 -10.34
N HIS A 1070 13.53 20.86 -10.90
CA HIS A 1070 14.78 20.41 -10.30
C HIS A 1070 15.15 21.17 -9.02
N MET A 1071 14.77 22.45 -8.91
CA MET A 1071 14.91 23.21 -7.66
C MET A 1071 13.97 22.67 -6.57
N SER A 1072 12.73 22.32 -6.90
CA SER A 1072 11.77 21.71 -5.98
C SER A 1072 12.23 20.32 -5.53
N LEU A 1073 12.76 19.50 -6.44
CA LEU A 1073 13.40 18.22 -6.09
C LEU A 1073 14.61 18.42 -5.17
N LYS A 1074 15.45 19.44 -5.41
CA LYS A 1074 16.57 19.77 -4.52
C LYS A 1074 16.09 20.17 -3.12
N ILE A 1075 15.11 21.06 -3.03
CA ILE A 1075 14.50 21.49 -1.76
C ILE A 1075 13.89 20.30 -1.00
N LYS A 1076 13.11 19.45 -1.68
CA LYS A 1076 12.52 18.25 -1.06
C LYS A 1076 13.57 17.24 -0.62
N THR A 1077 14.64 17.06 -1.40
CA THR A 1077 15.76 16.17 -1.05
C THR A 1077 16.48 16.68 0.20
N ASP A 1078 16.78 17.97 0.25
CA ASP A 1078 17.43 18.61 1.39
C ASP A 1078 16.54 18.52 2.65
N LEU A 1079 15.24 18.78 2.51
CA LEU A 1079 14.26 18.64 3.60
C LEU A 1079 14.15 17.18 4.09
N LEU A 1080 14.17 16.20 3.19
CA LEU A 1080 14.18 14.78 3.56
C LEU A 1080 15.48 14.38 4.26
N GLU A 1081 16.64 14.90 3.84
CA GLU A 1081 17.90 14.70 4.56
C GLU A 1081 17.82 15.35 5.96
N GLU A 1082 17.37 16.59 6.09
CA GLU A 1082 17.14 17.28 7.37
C GLU A 1082 16.19 16.50 8.30
N MET A 1083 15.04 16.03 7.79
CA MET A 1083 14.11 15.20 8.56
C MET A 1083 14.73 13.85 8.95
N SER A 1084 15.55 13.24 8.08
CA SER A 1084 16.27 11.99 8.36
C SER A 1084 17.36 12.11 9.44
N HIS A 1085 17.65 13.33 9.90
CA HIS A 1085 18.68 13.62 10.90
C HIS A 1085 18.11 13.79 12.32
N ILE A 1086 16.79 13.80 12.49
CA ILE A 1086 16.10 14.06 13.76
C ILE A 1086 15.47 12.76 14.32
N ASP A 1087 15.39 12.62 15.64
CA ASP A 1087 14.65 11.55 16.33
C ASP A 1087 13.14 11.88 16.40
N GLY A 1088 12.31 10.90 16.04
CA GLY A 1088 10.86 11.07 15.90
C GLY A 1088 10.15 11.48 17.20
N LEU A 1089 10.59 10.96 18.34
CA LEU A 1089 10.01 11.24 19.66
C LEU A 1089 10.57 12.53 20.26
N THR A 1090 11.89 12.62 20.36
CA THR A 1090 12.59 13.61 21.20
C THR A 1090 12.97 14.91 20.49
N LYS A 1091 12.87 14.96 19.15
CA LYS A 1091 13.19 16.14 18.30
C LYS A 1091 14.63 16.68 18.49
N VAL A 1092 15.54 15.86 18.98
CA VAL A 1092 17.00 16.07 18.92
C VAL A 1092 17.58 15.30 17.74
N ALA A 1093 18.89 15.40 17.48
CA ALA A 1093 19.50 14.61 16.41
C ALA A 1093 19.36 13.10 16.68
N ASN A 1094 19.31 12.29 15.64
CA ASN A 1094 19.36 10.83 15.78
C ASN A 1094 20.81 10.31 15.65
N ARG A 1095 21.02 9.07 16.11
CA ARG A 1095 22.32 8.39 16.09
C ARG A 1095 23.03 8.42 14.73
N ARG A 1096 22.32 8.26 13.62
CA ARG A 1096 22.92 8.23 12.28
C ARG A 1096 23.54 9.58 11.90
N TYR A 1097 22.86 10.68 12.24
CA TYR A 1097 23.41 12.02 12.04
C TYR A 1097 24.59 12.28 12.97
N PHE A 1098 24.47 11.88 14.24
CA PHE A 1098 25.58 11.92 15.21
C PHE A 1098 26.84 11.19 14.71
N ASP A 1099 26.72 9.94 14.24
CA ASP A 1099 27.85 9.16 13.73
C ASP A 1099 28.54 9.88 12.56
N THR A 1100 27.74 10.55 11.71
CA THR A 1100 28.23 11.33 10.55
C THR A 1100 28.97 12.60 10.97
N VAL A 1101 28.42 13.37 11.91
CA VAL A 1101 29.04 14.59 12.43
C VAL A 1101 30.33 14.26 13.20
N LEU A 1102 30.31 13.22 14.04
CA LEU A 1102 31.50 12.77 14.78
C LEU A 1102 32.64 12.33 13.84
N GLU A 1103 32.33 11.61 12.75
CA GLU A 1103 33.33 11.30 11.71
C GLU A 1103 33.88 12.56 11.01
N SER A 1104 33.05 13.58 10.78
CA SER A 1104 33.45 14.84 10.16
C SER A 1104 34.37 15.67 11.08
N GLU A 1105 33.94 15.93 12.32
CA GLU A 1105 34.71 16.66 13.33
C GLU A 1105 36.09 16.01 13.59
N LEU A 1106 36.14 14.67 13.66
CA LEU A 1106 37.40 13.93 13.77
C LEU A 1106 38.27 14.00 12.51
N CYS A 1107 37.73 14.35 11.34
CA CYS A 1107 38.52 14.60 10.14
C CYS A 1107 39.00 16.05 10.05
N GLU A 1108 38.22 17.02 10.51
CA GLU A 1108 38.59 18.44 10.49
C GLU A 1108 39.58 18.80 11.61
N LEU A 1109 39.41 18.26 12.82
CA LEU A 1109 40.31 18.50 13.95
C LEU A 1109 41.63 17.73 13.84
N LYS A 1110 41.76 16.77 12.93
CA LYS A 1110 43.02 16.02 12.69
C LYS A 1110 44.15 16.95 12.25
N GLY A 1111 45.18 17.02 13.08
CA GLY A 1111 46.34 17.89 12.87
C GLY A 1111 46.20 19.31 13.46
N SER A 1112 45.05 19.65 14.05
CA SER A 1112 44.82 20.98 14.67
C SER A 1112 45.31 21.09 16.13
N GLN A 1113 45.61 19.96 16.78
CA GLN A 1113 45.83 19.81 18.24
C GLN A 1113 44.69 20.28 19.15
N LYS A 1114 43.54 20.72 18.61
CA LYS A 1114 42.40 21.14 19.42
C LYS A 1114 41.68 19.94 20.07
N PRO A 1115 41.09 20.11 21.26
CA PRO A 1115 40.36 19.05 21.94
C PRO A 1115 38.98 18.83 21.30
N LEU A 1116 38.53 17.58 21.29
CA LEU A 1116 37.13 17.21 21.02
C LEU A 1116 36.50 16.72 22.32
N GLY A 1117 35.40 17.35 22.72
CA GLY A 1117 34.59 16.94 23.85
C GLY A 1117 33.49 15.97 23.45
N LEU A 1118 33.24 14.96 24.28
CA LEU A 1118 32.15 14.01 24.11
C LEU A 1118 31.51 13.72 25.48
N ILE A 1119 30.18 13.81 25.56
CA ILE A 1119 29.38 13.50 26.75
C ILE A 1119 28.38 12.42 26.36
N MET A 1120 28.31 11.31 27.08
CA MET A 1120 27.25 10.30 26.92
C MET A 1120 26.51 10.13 28.24
N LEU A 1121 25.18 10.04 28.18
CA LEU A 1121 24.32 10.04 29.36
C LEU A 1121 23.16 9.06 29.26
N ASP A 1122 22.63 8.68 30.42
CA ASP A 1122 21.59 7.68 30.60
C ASP A 1122 20.61 8.14 31.69
N ILE A 1123 19.32 7.83 31.52
CA ILE A 1123 18.29 8.15 32.49
C ILE A 1123 18.23 7.08 33.59
N ASP A 1124 18.55 7.50 34.81
CA ASP A 1124 18.70 6.59 35.94
C ASP A 1124 17.38 5.87 36.28
N HIS A 1125 17.43 4.54 36.28
CA HIS A 1125 16.27 3.67 36.54
C HIS A 1125 15.08 3.87 35.58
N PHE A 1126 15.31 4.27 34.32
CA PHE A 1126 14.23 4.50 33.35
C PHE A 1126 13.41 3.24 33.03
N LYS A 1127 14.01 2.05 33.01
CA LYS A 1127 13.23 0.80 32.95
C LYS A 1127 12.20 0.69 34.09
N ALA A 1128 12.61 0.95 35.33
CA ALA A 1128 11.69 0.92 36.47
C ALA A 1128 10.62 2.03 36.40
N PHE A 1129 10.94 3.16 35.76
CA PHE A 1129 9.96 4.21 35.45
C PHE A 1129 8.88 3.67 34.49
N ASN A 1130 9.27 3.03 33.38
CA ASN A 1130 8.34 2.42 32.43
C ASN A 1130 7.52 1.28 33.02
N ASP A 1131 8.15 0.38 33.79
CA ASP A 1131 7.51 -0.80 34.38
C ASP A 1131 6.40 -0.42 35.38
N ASN A 1132 6.44 0.79 35.98
CA ASN A 1132 5.45 1.26 36.97
C ASN A 1132 4.51 2.37 36.47
N TYR A 1133 4.99 3.31 35.63
CA TYR A 1133 4.18 4.42 35.10
C TYR A 1133 3.68 4.20 33.67
N GLY A 1134 4.16 3.15 32.98
CA GLY A 1134 3.79 2.80 31.61
C GLY A 1134 4.58 3.56 30.52
N HIS A 1135 4.75 2.92 29.36
CA HIS A 1135 5.56 3.45 28.25
C HIS A 1135 5.16 4.85 27.78
N GLY A 1136 3.86 5.18 27.75
CA GLY A 1136 3.41 6.53 27.35
C GLY A 1136 3.87 7.64 28.31
N LYS A 1137 4.06 7.33 29.61
CA LYS A 1137 4.69 8.25 30.56
C LYS A 1137 6.21 8.29 30.39
N GLY A 1138 6.83 7.17 30.03
CA GLY A 1138 8.22 7.12 29.60
C GLY A 1138 8.51 8.04 28.42
N ASP A 1139 7.68 8.00 27.39
CA ASP A 1139 7.80 8.85 26.20
C ASP A 1139 7.67 10.34 26.54
N GLU A 1140 6.72 10.71 27.41
CA GLU A 1140 6.59 12.08 27.94
C GLU A 1140 7.86 12.50 28.71
N CYS A 1141 8.41 11.60 29.53
CA CYS A 1141 9.64 11.84 30.29
C CYS A 1141 10.85 12.04 29.35
N LEU A 1142 11.04 11.17 28.36
CA LEU A 1142 12.11 11.27 27.35
C LEU A 1142 12.05 12.58 26.57
N ALA A 1143 10.87 12.97 26.10
CA ALA A 1143 10.69 14.22 25.37
C ALA A 1143 11.02 15.45 26.23
N ARG A 1144 10.58 15.47 27.49
CA ARG A 1144 10.88 16.55 28.44
C ARG A 1144 12.36 16.63 28.78
N VAL A 1145 13.00 15.50 29.11
CA VAL A 1145 14.45 15.41 29.39
C VAL A 1145 15.26 15.89 28.18
N ALA A 1146 14.97 15.39 26.98
CA ALA A 1146 15.66 15.80 25.76
C ALA A 1146 15.52 17.29 25.46
N SER A 1147 14.33 17.87 25.65
CA SER A 1147 14.08 19.30 25.40
C SER A 1147 14.95 20.22 26.27
N VAL A 1148 15.17 19.86 27.54
CA VAL A 1148 15.98 20.65 28.47
C VAL A 1148 17.48 20.47 28.24
N LEU A 1149 17.90 19.24 27.93
CA LEU A 1149 19.29 18.93 27.60
C LEU A 1149 19.75 19.64 26.32
N LYS A 1150 18.88 19.71 25.29
CA LYS A 1150 19.13 20.46 24.05
C LYS A 1150 19.45 21.94 24.30
N LEU A 1151 18.86 22.55 25.33
CA LEU A 1151 19.12 23.96 25.67
C LEU A 1151 20.49 24.20 26.33
N GLN A 1152 21.10 23.16 26.91
CA GLN A 1152 22.47 23.23 27.46
C GLN A 1152 23.55 23.11 26.37
N VAL A 1153 23.17 22.60 25.18
CA VAL A 1153 24.06 22.38 24.03
C VAL A 1153 23.70 23.37 22.93
N ASN A 1154 24.08 24.63 23.13
CA ASN A 1154 23.57 25.77 22.36
C ASN A 1154 24.62 26.57 21.56
N ARG A 1155 25.90 26.15 21.56
CA ARG A 1155 26.93 26.84 20.78
C ARG A 1155 26.86 26.39 19.31
N PRO A 1156 27.10 27.29 18.33
CA PRO A 1156 27.25 26.89 16.94
C PRO A 1156 28.39 25.87 16.79
N GLY A 1157 28.07 24.67 16.27
CA GLY A 1157 29.01 23.55 16.13
C GLY A 1157 28.80 22.42 17.15
N ASP A 1158 28.18 22.68 18.31
CA ASP A 1158 27.83 21.62 19.24
C ASP A 1158 26.65 20.79 18.70
N LEU A 1159 26.64 19.48 18.95
CA LEU A 1159 25.55 18.57 18.56
C LEU A 1159 25.03 17.79 19.77
N PHE A 1160 23.71 17.72 19.94
CA PHE A 1160 23.05 16.84 20.92
C PHE A 1160 22.10 15.85 20.22
N ALA A 1161 22.26 14.56 20.53
CA ALA A 1161 21.58 13.46 19.85
C ALA A 1161 21.07 12.37 20.80
N ARG A 1162 20.03 11.66 20.37
CA ARG A 1162 19.57 10.41 20.99
C ARG A 1162 20.38 9.24 20.42
N TYR A 1163 21.04 8.48 21.28
CA TYR A 1163 21.97 7.41 20.92
C TYR A 1163 21.37 6.00 21.06
N GLY A 1164 20.45 5.84 22.03
CA GLY A 1164 19.77 4.60 22.35
C GLY A 1164 18.32 4.82 22.82
N GLY A 1165 17.78 3.84 23.55
CA GLY A 1165 16.40 3.91 24.06
C GLY A 1165 16.23 5.02 25.10
N GLU A 1166 17.06 4.95 26.16
CA GLU A 1166 17.14 5.89 27.28
C GLU A 1166 18.46 6.68 27.33
N GLU A 1167 19.28 6.55 26.27
CA GLU A 1167 20.65 7.07 26.17
C GLU A 1167 20.73 8.27 25.19
N PHE A 1168 21.47 9.30 25.59
CA PHE A 1168 21.77 10.48 24.78
C PHE A 1168 23.27 10.76 24.73
N ILE A 1169 23.70 11.52 23.72
CA ILE A 1169 25.11 11.83 23.49
C ILE A 1169 25.27 13.26 22.94
N ALA A 1170 26.36 13.94 23.31
CA ALA A 1170 26.71 15.28 22.85
C ALA A 1170 28.14 15.32 22.30
N VAL A 1171 28.32 15.96 21.14
CA VAL A 1171 29.62 16.32 20.55
C VAL A 1171 29.87 17.79 20.80
N LEU A 1172 31.04 18.13 21.36
CA LEU A 1172 31.43 19.49 21.70
C LEU A 1172 32.79 19.81 21.03
N PRO A 1173 32.81 20.29 19.78
CA PRO A 1173 34.04 20.66 19.08
C PRO A 1173 34.84 21.73 19.84
N GLU A 1174 36.16 21.67 19.71
CA GLU A 1174 37.11 22.63 20.29
C GLU A 1174 36.93 22.90 21.80
N THR A 1175 36.39 21.94 22.55
CA THR A 1175 36.00 22.11 23.97
C THR A 1175 36.89 21.29 24.89
N ASP A 1176 37.48 21.96 25.88
CA ASP A 1176 38.43 21.35 26.82
C ASP A 1176 37.74 20.59 27.96
N ALA A 1177 38.54 19.89 28.78
CA ALA A 1177 38.06 19.08 29.90
C ALA A 1177 37.16 19.86 30.87
N ARG A 1178 37.49 21.11 31.16
CA ARG A 1178 36.72 21.97 32.07
C ARG A 1178 35.40 22.41 31.45
N GLY A 1179 35.41 22.72 30.15
CA GLY A 1179 34.20 23.01 29.37
C GLY A 1179 33.24 21.83 29.35
N VAL A 1180 33.74 20.63 29.02
CA VAL A 1180 32.92 19.40 28.98
C VAL A 1180 32.33 19.07 30.35
N GLN A 1181 33.15 19.07 31.41
CA GLN A 1181 32.67 18.84 32.79
C GLN A 1181 31.58 19.84 33.20
N LYS A 1182 31.76 21.12 32.86
CA LYS A 1182 30.78 22.16 33.18
C LYS A 1182 29.44 21.91 32.47
N VAL A 1183 29.46 21.65 31.16
CA VAL A 1183 28.25 21.37 30.37
C VAL A 1183 27.53 20.12 30.90
N ALA A 1184 28.27 19.07 31.26
CA ALA A 1184 27.70 17.85 31.82
C ALA A 1184 27.03 18.05 33.19
N GLU A 1185 27.61 18.87 34.07
CA GLU A 1185 26.98 19.19 35.36
C GLU A 1185 25.78 20.14 35.21
N GLU A 1186 25.84 21.08 34.25
CA GLU A 1186 24.68 21.92 33.87
C GLU A 1186 23.53 21.05 33.32
N MET A 1187 23.82 20.03 32.49
CA MET A 1187 22.85 19.01 32.06
C MET A 1187 22.22 18.25 33.23
N ARG A 1188 23.04 17.72 34.14
CA ARG A 1188 22.58 16.94 35.30
C ARG A 1188 21.61 17.74 36.16
N GLN A 1189 22.01 18.96 36.54
CA GLN A 1189 21.18 19.85 37.33
C GLN A 1189 19.93 20.32 36.59
N ALA A 1190 19.96 20.44 35.27
CA ALA A 1190 18.80 20.86 34.49
C ALA A 1190 17.71 19.78 34.43
N VAL A 1191 18.08 18.50 34.38
CA VAL A 1191 17.13 17.38 34.50
C VAL A 1191 16.57 17.26 35.92
N GLU A 1192 17.42 17.38 36.95
CA GLU A 1192 16.97 17.36 38.36
C GLU A 1192 15.95 18.48 38.66
N LYS A 1193 16.11 19.66 38.03
CA LYS A 1193 15.15 20.79 38.10
C LYS A 1193 13.81 20.54 37.39
N LEU A 1194 13.67 19.51 36.55
CA LEU A 1194 12.37 19.17 35.94
C LEU A 1194 11.36 18.60 36.93
N GLN A 1195 11.83 18.09 38.08
CA GLN A 1195 11.00 17.54 39.16
C GLN A 1195 9.95 16.52 38.67
N ILE A 1196 10.35 15.66 37.72
CA ILE A 1196 9.53 14.52 37.28
C ILE A 1196 9.63 13.46 38.36
N GLY A 1197 8.54 13.18 39.07
CA GLY A 1197 8.53 12.20 40.16
C GLY A 1197 8.89 10.79 39.69
N HIS A 1198 9.74 10.10 40.46
CA HIS A 1198 10.17 8.72 40.22
C HIS A 1198 10.30 7.98 41.55
N GLU A 1199 9.15 7.65 42.15
CA GLU A 1199 9.05 6.99 43.47
C GLU A 1199 9.68 5.58 43.50
N TYR A 1200 9.94 5.01 42.31
CA TYR A 1200 10.53 3.68 42.15
C TYR A 1200 12.04 3.71 41.85
N SER A 1201 12.66 4.90 41.84
CA SER A 1201 14.10 5.06 41.77
C SER A 1201 14.74 4.81 43.14
N LYS A 1202 15.90 4.15 43.15
CA LYS A 1202 16.70 3.93 44.37
C LYS A 1202 17.69 5.07 44.65
N VAL A 1203 17.68 6.12 43.82
CA VAL A 1203 18.68 7.20 43.81
C VAL A 1203 18.10 8.51 44.33
N ALA A 1204 16.89 8.88 43.87
CA ALA A 1204 16.18 10.09 44.24
C ALA A 1204 14.68 9.91 43.95
N GLU A 1205 13.81 10.65 44.64
CA GLU A 1205 12.35 10.67 44.39
C GLU A 1205 11.97 11.34 43.04
N VAL A 1206 12.95 11.76 42.24
CA VAL A 1206 12.80 12.38 40.93
C VAL A 1206 13.72 11.73 39.88
N VAL A 1207 13.35 11.87 38.61
CA VAL A 1207 14.17 11.45 37.47
C VAL A 1207 15.52 12.17 37.51
N THR A 1208 16.59 11.38 37.41
CA THR A 1208 17.99 11.79 37.47
C THR A 1208 18.75 11.18 36.29
N ILE A 1209 19.95 11.70 35.99
CA ILE A 1209 20.80 11.20 34.89
C ILE A 1209 22.24 10.99 35.36
N SER A 1210 22.85 9.92 34.84
CA SER A 1210 24.29 9.65 34.96
C SER A 1210 24.99 10.06 33.67
N LEU A 1211 26.17 10.69 33.75
CA LEU A 1211 26.92 11.17 32.59
C LEU A 1211 28.38 10.70 32.61
N GLY A 1212 28.82 10.09 31.52
CA GLY A 1212 30.22 9.83 31.19
C GLY A 1212 30.77 10.92 30.28
N CYS A 1213 31.97 11.42 30.55
CA CYS A 1213 32.56 12.55 29.84
C CYS A 1213 34.02 12.30 29.46
N ILE A 1214 34.42 12.80 28.29
CA ILE A 1214 35.81 12.82 27.84
C ILE A 1214 36.09 14.11 27.05
N SER A 1215 37.31 14.63 27.18
CA SER A 1215 37.86 15.65 26.28
C SER A 1215 39.34 15.35 26.07
N GLN A 1216 39.76 15.19 24.82
CA GLN A 1216 41.15 14.93 24.47
C GLN A 1216 41.50 15.54 23.09
N PRO A 1217 42.75 15.95 22.86
CA PRO A 1217 43.23 16.34 21.53
C PRO A 1217 43.03 15.20 20.52
N VAL A 1218 42.63 15.53 19.30
CA VAL A 1218 42.40 14.54 18.23
C VAL A 1218 43.74 14.04 17.66
N ALA A 1219 44.28 13.00 18.29
CA ALA A 1219 45.34 12.14 17.75
C ALA A 1219 44.74 11.03 16.85
N ASP A 1220 45.56 10.06 16.41
CA ASP A 1220 45.18 8.94 15.50
C ASP A 1220 44.12 7.95 16.05
N MET A 1221 43.43 8.27 17.13
CA MET A 1221 42.33 7.47 17.68
C MET A 1221 41.14 7.37 16.73
N SER A 1222 40.49 6.21 16.76
CA SER A 1222 39.27 5.92 16.04
C SER A 1222 38.01 6.36 16.80
N VAL A 1223 36.92 6.60 16.05
CA VAL A 1223 35.56 6.83 16.59
C VAL A 1223 35.18 5.79 17.63
N LYS A 1224 35.51 4.52 17.38
CA LYS A 1224 35.16 3.40 18.26
C LYS A 1224 35.86 3.47 19.62
N GLU A 1225 37.11 3.92 19.66
CA GLU A 1225 37.86 4.05 20.92
C GLU A 1225 37.38 5.25 21.75
N LEU A 1226 36.98 6.34 21.08
CA LEU A 1226 36.32 7.48 21.74
C LEU A 1226 34.98 7.10 22.37
N LEU A 1227 34.13 6.38 21.61
CA LEU A 1227 32.84 5.88 22.12
C LEU A 1227 33.03 4.88 23.26
N CYS A 1228 34.02 3.98 23.17
CA CYS A 1228 34.34 3.04 24.26
C CYS A 1228 34.73 3.78 25.54
N LYS A 1229 35.62 4.79 25.47
CA LYS A 1229 36.04 5.56 26.65
C LYS A 1229 34.87 6.33 27.28
N VAL A 1230 33.97 6.94 26.50
CA VAL A 1230 32.84 7.67 27.10
C VAL A 1230 31.79 6.73 27.71
N ASP A 1231 31.65 5.52 27.17
CA ASP A 1231 30.84 4.43 27.74
C ASP A 1231 31.44 3.89 29.05
N ASP A 1232 32.75 3.66 29.11
CA ASP A 1232 33.47 3.29 30.33
C ASP A 1232 33.29 4.36 31.45
N ALA A 1233 33.30 5.64 31.08
CA ALA A 1233 33.03 6.75 32.00
C ALA A 1233 31.57 6.73 32.51
N LEU A 1234 30.61 6.48 31.63
CA LEU A 1234 29.18 6.38 31.98
C LEU A 1234 28.90 5.17 32.86
N TYR A 1235 29.56 4.04 32.60
CA TYR A 1235 29.48 2.85 33.45
C TYR A 1235 29.98 3.14 34.87
N GLN A 1236 31.12 3.83 35.00
CA GLN A 1236 31.63 4.28 36.30
C GLN A 1236 30.64 5.20 37.03
N ALA A 1237 29.97 6.13 36.34
CA ALA A 1237 28.95 6.99 36.94
C ALA A 1237 27.75 6.18 37.49
N LYS A 1238 27.33 5.13 36.76
CA LYS A 1238 26.26 4.21 37.19
C LYS A 1238 26.67 3.31 38.37
N ASP A 1239 27.93 2.88 38.44
CA ASP A 1239 28.46 2.02 39.50
C ASP A 1239 28.72 2.80 40.81
N GLN A 1240 29.27 4.02 40.71
CA GLN A 1240 29.56 4.90 41.84
C GLN A 1240 28.31 5.52 42.50
N GLY A 1241 27.09 5.06 42.18
CA GLY A 1241 25.85 5.48 42.85
C GLY A 1241 24.83 6.26 42.01
N ARG A 1242 25.07 6.49 40.71
CA ARG A 1242 24.20 7.26 39.78
C ARG A 1242 24.06 8.76 40.13
N ASN A 1243 23.24 9.50 39.37
CA ASN A 1243 23.04 10.96 39.48
C ASN A 1243 24.35 11.76 39.60
N GLN A 1244 25.32 11.49 38.72
CA GLN A 1244 26.63 12.15 38.75
C GLN A 1244 27.33 12.21 37.39
N VAL A 1245 28.34 13.06 37.32
CA VAL A 1245 29.25 13.21 36.17
C VAL A 1245 30.57 12.53 36.48
N VAL A 1246 30.98 11.55 35.66
CA VAL A 1246 32.34 10.99 35.69
C VAL A 1246 33.09 11.42 34.44
N PHE A 1247 34.31 11.92 34.63
CA PHE A 1247 35.18 12.37 33.55
C PHE A 1247 36.43 11.49 33.45
N LEU A 1248 36.68 10.90 32.28
CA LEU A 1248 37.93 10.18 32.01
C LEU A 1248 38.91 11.08 31.27
N GLY A 1249 39.89 11.59 32.02
CA GLY A 1249 41.03 12.33 31.49
C GLY A 1249 41.98 12.84 32.56
N GLU A 1250 42.88 11.96 32.99
CA GLU A 1250 44.33 12.24 33.04
C GLU A 1250 45.04 11.23 32.13
#